data_AF-A0A1B8ZWT8-F1
#
_entry.id   AF-A0A1B8ZWT8-F1
#
_cell.length_a   1.000
_cell.length_b   1.000
_cell.length_c   1.000
_cell.angle_alpha   90.00
_cell.angle_beta   90.00
_cell.angle_gamma   90.00
#
_symmetry.space_group_name_H-M   'P 1'
#
loop_
_entity.id
_entity.type
_entity.pdbx_description
1 polymer ?
#
loop_
_entity_poly.entity_id
_entity_poly.type
_entity_poly.pdbx_seq_one_letter_code
_entity_poly.pdbx_strand_id
1 'polypeptide(L)'
;METLELREVISKDWRTDNYIKKQLLCNKLKYNNQFNRHYLLDYNIDDYDSAAEENYIKDDKENFINLNTYLNKNKEYIDLAQAQCEIKFEIDGPQEKILAQLIYFYYRDAENESLRRKKAIVLETFSYDEFRQLVKYVGYDDFENYREYKSYFIEIYKSSFLKAKSAEEIKFLYTQAPEFVLKGMALQNETIFGHILALTKLDDTGIFSGWKDGSSALVNAMKALSDYNFLLKKFKENPELCNRIYFNLDGTSEFNGEMKSNRIIFATILMEFCLFSENRPQQGAPTFRIGNGYKVNTEVFGLSGNILGFGKSDEKTFFLQQQKEVVKRIFIVPKEGDPNATEKVTEDLDKGAGFYPLEMVYFIDETHSEVLDREIEGQGSTIMMVPAIYVKALADAEQWEDINETIRIVADVMGVVLGIGTLVLSDNPYLLLAALADLSLALPDLTIQAFREEIAKLPGGNEFLRQWDLIYNVLGTAVALPQAVLAVSQVVVTFYRSCLNLMKLPEATEKVTKGLRTVAVSVFLDLNSGVFQRKDLRIFSPTEWVIPSAGFISKTSECDVLIQNGAFFMELDAAAIMENINKGIDPDVIGAISSNRKFALVYNGEIIAQGSRYDKAYQKILQEIRKVSYSSEKVGEYLETIVNRRRIVSVETDVNLGITPEKGIKMSFRLIDEFGNYAGELIRAQEKGDKLVYSLSVRGKPQKLNCFTRLLDEKSAIPNELPVYGNERMLMGDFNIPKTITDKYSGLGDLVLSDAMAFYQTNKKFGQLDGVIGWWKKATMYEDYGGQSINLTKFWEARAAGKSIEEAALSTFTGSRMKAKGFGKIRYRTQDIKENEVIVNFLLK
;
A
#
# COMPACT_ATOMS: atom_id res chain seq x y z
N MET A 1 48.04 9.41 15.69
CA MET A 1 47.97 8.97 17.10
C MET A 1 46.56 9.13 17.69
N GLU A 2 45.59 9.73 17.01
CA GLU A 2 44.20 9.87 17.48
C GLU A 2 43.26 8.69 17.13
N THR A 3 43.74 7.59 16.54
CA THR A 3 42.89 6.49 16.02
C THR A 3 42.97 5.18 16.83
N LEU A 4 43.81 5.11 17.87
CA LEU A 4 43.89 3.95 18.78
C LEU A 4 43.24 4.24 20.13
N GLU A 5 43.38 5.45 20.68
CA GLU A 5 42.76 5.83 21.96
C GLU A 5 41.22 5.86 21.89
N LEU A 6 40.62 6.24 20.76
CA LEU A 6 39.16 6.24 20.60
C LEU A 6 38.58 4.81 20.49
N ARG A 7 39.36 3.86 19.95
CA ARG A 7 39.00 2.43 19.95
C ARG A 7 39.20 1.80 21.33
N GLU A 8 40.23 2.17 22.07
CA GLU A 8 40.41 1.72 23.46
C GLU A 8 39.32 2.25 24.41
N VAL A 9 38.87 3.49 24.23
CA VAL A 9 37.79 4.10 25.03
C VAL A 9 36.43 3.46 24.74
N ILE A 10 36.12 3.13 23.48
CA ILE A 10 34.91 2.34 23.15
C ILE A 10 35.05 0.89 23.69
N SER A 11 36.25 0.30 23.68
CA SER A 11 36.48 -1.09 24.15
C SER A 11 36.33 -1.30 25.66
N LYS A 12 36.44 -0.24 26.49
CA LYS A 12 36.30 -0.39 27.95
C LYS A 12 34.85 -0.54 28.39
N ASP A 13 33.93 0.22 27.80
CA ASP A 13 32.52 0.26 28.21
C ASP A 13 31.58 -0.50 27.28
N TRP A 14 32.05 -0.91 26.09
CA TRP A 14 31.26 -1.65 25.11
C TRP A 14 31.94 -2.95 24.71
N ARG A 15 31.12 -3.94 24.41
CA ARG A 15 31.50 -5.21 23.84
C ARG A 15 31.03 -5.24 22.39
N THR A 16 31.92 -5.66 21.50
CA THR A 16 31.72 -5.58 20.05
C THR A 16 32.25 -6.82 19.31
N ASP A 17 32.59 -7.89 20.04
CA ASP A 17 33.06 -9.15 19.44
C ASP A 17 31.91 -9.98 18.86
N ASN A 18 32.24 -10.96 18.03
CA ASN A 18 31.27 -11.85 17.40
C ASN A 18 30.85 -13.04 18.27
N TYR A 19 31.35 -13.17 19.51
CA TYR A 19 30.99 -14.24 20.45
C TYR A 19 29.75 -13.86 21.29
N ILE A 20 28.85 -13.09 20.68
CA ILE A 20 27.58 -12.67 21.25
C ILE A 20 26.49 -13.58 20.66
N LYS A 21 25.57 -14.10 21.49
CA LYS A 21 24.38 -14.83 21.05
C LYS A 21 23.38 -13.86 20.41
N LYS A 22 23.67 -13.40 19.19
CA LYS A 22 22.90 -12.41 18.43
C LYS A 22 21.47 -12.87 18.21
N GLN A 23 21.27 -14.16 17.88
CA GLN A 23 19.91 -14.71 17.72
C GLN A 23 19.12 -14.64 19.03
N LEU A 24 19.75 -14.99 20.16
CA LEU A 24 19.12 -14.95 21.48
C LEU A 24 18.79 -13.50 21.86
N LEU A 25 19.70 -12.56 21.62
CA LEU A 25 19.48 -11.13 21.85
C LEU A 25 18.28 -10.63 21.06
N CYS A 26 18.25 -10.84 19.74
CA CYS A 26 17.14 -10.43 18.89
C CYS A 26 15.82 -11.14 19.25
N ASN A 27 15.86 -12.40 19.69
CA ASN A 27 14.69 -13.11 20.22
C ASN A 27 14.19 -12.50 21.53
N LYS A 28 15.09 -12.12 22.44
CA LYS A 28 14.71 -11.41 23.67
C LYS A 28 14.16 -10.03 23.35
N LEU A 29 14.73 -9.29 22.40
CA LEU A 29 14.18 -8.02 21.92
C LEU A 29 12.79 -8.22 21.33
N LYS A 30 12.62 -9.16 20.38
CA LYS A 30 11.34 -9.57 19.79
C LYS A 30 10.33 -9.96 20.86
N TYR A 31 10.71 -10.82 21.80
CA TYR A 31 9.82 -11.25 22.88
C TYR A 31 9.41 -10.07 23.78
N ASN A 32 10.33 -9.16 24.08
CA ASN A 32 10.06 -7.94 24.84
C ASN A 32 9.44 -6.80 24.00
N ASN A 33 9.36 -6.93 22.67
CA ASN A 33 8.63 -6.05 21.72
C ASN A 33 7.28 -6.56 21.16
N GLN A 34 7.04 -7.89 21.05
CA GLN A 34 5.76 -8.60 20.74
C GLN A 34 4.97 -9.31 21.89
N PHE A 35 5.60 -10.00 22.88
CA PHE A 35 4.88 -10.70 23.99
C PHE A 35 4.92 -10.17 25.48
N ASN A 36 5.92 -9.39 25.97
CA ASN A 36 5.96 -8.71 27.30
C ASN A 36 5.61 -7.18 27.40
N ARG A 37 4.71 -6.77 28.33
CA ARG A 37 4.00 -5.46 28.42
C ARG A 37 4.78 -4.17 28.77
N HIS A 38 6.09 -4.21 28.97
CA HIS A 38 6.81 -3.05 29.52
C HIS A 38 7.74 -2.31 28.56
N TYR A 39 8.02 -2.85 27.37
CA TYR A 39 9.05 -2.31 26.47
C TYR A 39 10.37 -2.05 27.19
N LEU A 40 10.69 -2.93 28.16
CA LEU A 40 11.92 -2.88 28.91
C LEU A 40 12.60 -4.24 28.79
N LEU A 41 13.90 -4.22 28.59
CA LEU A 41 14.77 -5.38 28.73
C LEU A 41 15.54 -5.21 30.03
N ASP A 42 15.41 -6.15 30.96
CA ASP A 42 16.42 -6.33 32.02
C ASP A 42 17.68 -6.82 31.33
N TYR A 43 18.60 -5.89 31.06
CA TYR A 43 19.74 -6.15 30.23
C TYR A 43 20.95 -6.44 31.11
N ASN A 44 21.45 -7.65 30.93
CA ASN A 44 22.75 -8.08 31.41
C ASN A 44 23.56 -8.59 30.24
N ILE A 45 24.78 -8.09 30.09
CA ILE A 45 25.64 -8.44 28.97
C ILE A 45 26.06 -9.92 28.99
N ASP A 46 26.26 -10.49 30.18
CA ASP A 46 26.71 -11.87 30.38
C ASP A 46 25.68 -12.91 29.88
N ASP A 47 24.41 -12.52 29.75
CA ASP A 47 23.34 -13.38 29.23
C ASP A 47 23.56 -13.79 27.77
N TYR A 48 24.39 -13.02 27.05
CA TYR A 48 24.60 -13.16 25.61
C TYR A 48 25.95 -13.77 25.27
N ASP A 49 26.66 -14.38 26.22
CA ASP A 49 27.90 -15.09 25.92
C ASP A 49 27.67 -16.31 25.03
N SER A 50 28.39 -16.37 23.91
CA SER A 50 28.43 -17.51 22.99
C SER A 50 29.80 -18.19 22.99
N ALA A 51 29.81 -19.50 22.80
CA ALA A 51 31.03 -20.29 22.58
C ALA A 51 31.44 -20.35 21.10
N ALA A 52 30.60 -19.83 20.20
CA ALA A 52 30.84 -19.79 18.76
C ALA A 52 30.57 -18.38 18.22
N GLU A 53 31.26 -18.01 17.14
CA GLU A 53 31.02 -16.74 16.47
C GLU A 53 29.67 -16.74 15.75
N GLU A 54 28.87 -15.71 16.00
CA GLU A 54 27.62 -15.45 15.28
C GLU A 54 27.80 -14.15 14.48
N ASN A 55 27.72 -14.22 13.15
CA ASN A 55 27.86 -13.04 12.26
C ASN A 55 26.51 -12.55 11.72
N TYR A 56 25.45 -13.33 11.90
CA TYR A 56 24.11 -13.08 11.38
C TYR A 56 23.05 -13.60 12.35
N ILE A 57 21.81 -13.19 12.11
CA ILE A 57 20.59 -13.83 12.66
C ILE A 57 19.74 -14.37 11.51
N LYS A 58 18.79 -15.25 11.82
CA LYS A 58 17.76 -15.71 10.90
C LYS A 58 16.40 -15.13 11.27
N ASP A 59 15.66 -14.65 10.27
CA ASP A 59 14.29 -14.19 10.44
C ASP A 59 13.27 -15.36 10.46
N ASP A 60 11.98 -15.04 10.62
CA ASP A 60 10.90 -16.05 10.67
C ASP A 60 10.71 -16.83 9.35
N LYS A 61 11.32 -16.37 8.27
CA LYS A 61 11.30 -17.00 6.94
C LYS A 61 12.65 -17.65 6.59
N GLU A 62 13.54 -17.80 7.57
CA GLU A 62 14.90 -18.35 7.42
C GLU A 62 15.83 -17.48 6.54
N ASN A 63 15.51 -16.21 6.31
CA ASN A 63 16.44 -15.28 5.65
C ASN A 63 17.57 -14.90 6.60
N PHE A 64 18.78 -14.77 6.06
CA PHE A 64 19.96 -14.35 6.81
C PHE A 64 20.03 -12.81 6.89
N ILE A 65 20.21 -12.28 8.09
CA ILE A 65 20.42 -10.85 8.37
C ILE A 65 21.82 -10.70 8.98
N ASN A 66 22.75 -10.12 8.23
CA ASN A 66 24.08 -9.79 8.79
C ASN A 66 23.94 -8.71 9.85
N LEU A 67 24.56 -8.93 11.00
CA LEU A 67 24.32 -8.09 12.18
C LEU A 67 25.59 -7.87 12.98
N ASN A 68 26.00 -6.61 13.11
CA ASN A 68 26.91 -6.18 14.15
C ASN A 68 26.12 -5.77 15.40
N THR A 69 26.65 -6.16 16.56
CA THR A 69 26.03 -5.86 17.86
C THR A 69 27.03 -5.16 18.74
N TYR A 70 26.66 -3.97 19.21
CA TYR A 70 27.42 -3.22 20.19
C TYR A 70 26.63 -3.23 21.49
N LEU A 71 27.22 -3.83 22.52
CA LEU A 71 26.59 -4.09 23.81
C LEU A 71 27.33 -3.32 24.90
N ASN A 72 26.66 -2.37 25.55
CA ASN A 72 27.27 -1.66 26.67
C ASN A 72 27.42 -2.62 27.86
N LYS A 73 28.55 -2.59 28.58
CA LYS A 73 28.86 -3.59 29.63
C LYS A 73 28.09 -3.42 30.93
N ASN A 74 27.41 -2.29 31.11
CA ASN A 74 26.67 -2.02 32.34
C ASN A 74 25.35 -2.78 32.38
N LYS A 75 25.06 -3.44 33.51
CA LYS A 75 23.77 -4.07 33.75
C LYS A 75 22.76 -3.01 34.18
N GLU A 76 21.68 -2.86 33.42
CA GLU A 76 20.61 -1.89 33.69
C GLU A 76 19.40 -2.16 32.77
N TYR A 77 18.24 -1.58 33.04
CA TYR A 77 17.10 -1.66 32.14
C TYR A 77 17.31 -0.87 30.83
N ILE A 78 16.84 -1.41 29.72
CA ILE A 78 16.88 -0.77 28.39
C ILE A 78 15.48 -0.47 27.89
N ASP A 79 15.26 0.74 27.38
CA ASP A 79 14.05 1.18 26.69
C ASP A 79 13.95 0.52 25.30
N LEU A 80 12.89 -0.24 25.08
CA LEU A 80 12.53 -0.90 23.82
C LEU A 80 11.26 -0.31 23.17
N ALA A 81 10.78 0.83 23.64
CA ALA A 81 9.63 1.47 23.00
C ALA A 81 10.11 2.05 21.66
N GLN A 82 9.44 1.75 20.55
CA GLN A 82 9.85 2.20 19.21
C GLN A 82 10.09 3.73 19.15
N ALA A 83 9.27 4.52 19.83
CA ALA A 83 9.42 5.98 19.91
C ALA A 83 10.58 6.47 20.80
N GLN A 84 11.24 5.59 21.54
CA GLN A 84 12.45 5.86 22.33
C GLN A 84 13.70 5.25 21.69
N CYS A 85 13.54 4.38 20.69
CA CYS A 85 14.62 3.93 19.85
C CYS A 85 14.96 4.99 18.81
N GLU A 86 16.23 5.04 18.43
CA GLU A 86 16.69 5.88 17.33
C GLU A 86 17.04 4.99 16.15
N ILE A 87 16.50 5.34 14.99
CA ILE A 87 16.96 4.81 13.70
C ILE A 87 17.98 5.80 13.17
N LYS A 88 19.20 5.33 12.96
CA LYS A 88 20.25 6.08 12.31
C LYS A 88 20.62 5.37 11.03
N PHE A 89 20.38 6.03 9.90
CA PHE A 89 20.73 5.52 8.59
C PHE A 89 21.75 6.44 7.93
N GLU A 90 22.90 5.90 7.60
CA GLU A 90 23.99 6.63 6.95
C GLU A 90 24.42 5.88 5.70
N ILE A 91 24.71 6.65 4.65
CA ILE A 91 25.27 6.14 3.41
C ILE A 91 26.63 6.80 3.24
N ASP A 92 27.68 5.99 3.30
CA ASP A 92 29.03 6.39 2.91
C ASP A 92 29.22 5.94 1.45
N GLY A 93 28.80 6.81 0.54
CA GLY A 93 28.93 6.60 -0.91
C GLY A 93 30.37 6.22 -1.31
N PRO A 94 31.39 7.02 -0.95
CA PRO A 94 32.79 6.74 -1.28
C PRO A 94 33.33 5.38 -0.82
N GLN A 95 32.80 4.82 0.27
CA GLN A 95 33.19 3.49 0.76
C GLN A 95 32.24 2.37 0.32
N GLU A 96 31.19 2.67 -0.44
CA GLU A 96 30.11 1.75 -0.81
C GLU A 96 29.50 1.03 0.40
N LYS A 97 29.23 1.80 1.46
CA LYS A 97 28.68 1.26 2.71
C LYS A 97 27.39 1.95 3.10
N ILE A 98 26.40 1.12 3.43
CA ILE A 98 25.25 1.53 4.21
C ILE A 98 25.49 1.10 5.63
N LEU A 99 25.16 1.98 6.54
CA LEU A 99 25.21 1.72 7.96
C LEU A 99 23.84 2.08 8.53
N ALA A 100 23.09 1.05 8.88
CA ALA A 100 21.75 1.18 9.39
C ALA A 100 21.72 0.67 10.84
N GLN A 101 21.56 1.59 11.77
CA GLN A 101 21.59 1.32 13.20
C GLN A 101 20.20 1.46 13.81
N LEU A 102 19.81 0.43 14.55
CA LEU A 102 18.71 0.48 15.50
C LEU A 102 19.32 0.61 16.90
N ILE A 103 19.15 1.79 17.49
CA ILE A 103 19.79 2.18 18.74
C ILE A 103 18.77 2.14 19.86
N TYR A 104 19.10 1.39 20.91
CA TYR A 104 18.37 1.33 22.15
C TYR A 104 19.14 2.06 23.24
N PHE A 105 18.39 2.70 24.15
CA PHE A 105 18.96 3.49 25.24
C PHE A 105 18.64 2.87 26.58
N TYR A 106 19.52 3.07 27.55
CA TYR A 106 19.21 2.75 28.94
C TYR A 106 18.02 3.56 29.41
N TYR A 107 17.24 2.92 30.28
CA TYR A 107 15.99 3.45 30.79
C TYR A 107 16.18 4.86 31.34
N ARG A 108 15.26 5.76 30.99
CA ARG A 108 15.32 7.16 31.43
C ARG A 108 15.40 7.33 32.95
N ASP A 109 14.86 6.36 33.70
CA ASP A 109 14.81 6.32 35.17
C ASP A 109 15.73 5.21 35.73
N ALA A 110 16.80 4.86 34.99
CA ALA A 110 17.84 3.91 35.42
C ALA A 110 18.36 4.21 36.85
N GLU A 111 18.71 3.16 37.59
CA GLU A 111 19.23 3.25 38.96
C GLU A 111 20.57 4.01 38.96
N ASN A 112 21.41 3.74 37.97
CA ASN A 112 22.61 4.53 37.74
C ASN A 112 22.29 5.80 36.94
N GLU A 113 22.27 6.95 37.61
CA GLU A 113 21.95 8.23 36.99
C GLU A 113 22.85 8.57 35.80
N SER A 114 24.11 8.13 35.84
CA SER A 114 25.09 8.38 34.78
C SER A 114 24.82 7.57 33.50
N LEU A 115 23.95 6.56 33.55
CA LEU A 115 23.56 5.72 32.41
C LEU A 115 22.24 6.15 31.77
N ARG A 116 21.42 6.95 32.45
CA ARG A 116 20.10 7.38 31.95
C ARG A 116 20.21 7.95 30.54
N ARG A 117 19.46 7.37 29.60
CA ARG A 117 19.44 7.74 28.16
C ARG A 117 20.79 7.66 27.44
N LYS A 118 21.79 6.97 28.00
CA LYS A 118 22.97 6.57 27.22
C LYS A 118 22.61 5.39 26.34
N LYS A 119 23.29 5.28 25.20
CA LYS A 119 23.15 4.12 24.31
C LYS A 119 23.49 2.85 25.07
N ALA A 120 22.70 1.81 24.89
CA ALA A 120 22.83 0.54 25.60
C ALA A 120 23.06 -0.62 24.64
N ILE A 121 22.21 -0.73 23.62
CA ILE A 121 22.37 -1.70 22.53
C ILE A 121 22.36 -0.93 21.21
N VAL A 122 23.30 -1.24 20.33
CA VAL A 122 23.23 -0.84 18.92
C VAL A 122 23.24 -2.10 18.09
N LEU A 123 22.17 -2.28 17.30
CA LEU A 123 22.08 -3.30 16.28
C LEU A 123 22.37 -2.64 14.93
N GLU A 124 23.36 -3.12 14.20
CA GLU A 124 23.82 -2.51 12.97
C GLU A 124 23.76 -3.51 11.81
N THR A 125 23.09 -3.12 10.74
CA THR A 125 23.04 -3.87 9.47
C THR A 125 23.63 -3.03 8.34
N PHE A 126 23.84 -3.68 7.19
CA PHE A 126 24.65 -3.10 6.10
C PHE A 126 23.87 -2.86 4.81
N SER A 127 22.56 -3.11 4.83
CA SER A 127 21.65 -2.83 3.72
C SER A 127 20.28 -2.38 4.24
N TYR A 128 19.52 -1.71 3.37
CA TYR A 128 18.15 -1.29 3.67
C TYR A 128 17.24 -2.50 3.95
N ASP A 129 17.33 -3.55 3.14
CA ASP A 129 16.46 -4.72 3.28
C ASP A 129 16.76 -5.53 4.53
N GLU A 130 18.03 -5.77 4.86
CA GLU A 130 18.41 -6.40 6.13
C GLU A 130 17.95 -5.55 7.32
N PHE A 131 18.04 -4.22 7.23
CA PHE A 131 17.57 -3.33 8.29
C PHE A 131 16.06 -3.43 8.47
N ARG A 132 15.30 -3.41 7.37
CA ARG A 132 13.85 -3.56 7.38
C ARG A 132 13.44 -4.92 7.95
N GLN A 133 14.09 -5.99 7.53
CA GLN A 133 13.87 -7.32 8.06
C GLN A 133 14.21 -7.39 9.56
N LEU A 134 15.33 -6.80 9.99
CA LEU A 134 15.71 -6.72 11.40
C LEU A 134 14.65 -5.99 12.23
N VAL A 135 14.19 -4.82 11.78
CA VAL A 135 13.18 -4.02 12.49
C VAL A 135 11.89 -4.81 12.68
N LYS A 136 11.43 -5.51 11.63
CA LYS A 136 10.27 -6.40 11.70
C LYS A 136 10.53 -7.60 12.60
N TYR A 137 11.72 -8.18 12.52
CA TYR A 137 12.11 -9.35 13.29
C TYR A 137 12.14 -9.06 14.79
N VAL A 138 12.73 -7.93 15.20
CA VAL A 138 12.74 -7.51 16.60
C VAL A 138 11.38 -7.01 17.08
N GLY A 139 10.32 -7.14 16.28
CA GLY A 139 8.94 -7.02 16.74
C GLY A 139 8.29 -5.66 16.52
N TYR A 140 8.87 -4.78 15.70
CA TYR A 140 8.22 -3.54 15.27
C TYR A 140 7.45 -3.74 13.96
N ASP A 141 6.49 -2.85 13.68
CA ASP A 141 5.79 -2.84 12.40
C ASP A 141 6.73 -2.36 11.26
N ASP A 142 6.34 -2.65 10.02
CA ASP A 142 7.07 -2.22 8.84
C ASP A 142 7.13 -0.68 8.80
N PHE A 143 8.34 -0.10 8.94
CA PHE A 143 8.47 1.35 9.02
C PHE A 143 8.04 2.04 7.72
N GLU A 144 7.98 1.32 6.59
CA GLU A 144 7.41 1.81 5.33
C GLU A 144 5.92 2.13 5.45
N ASN A 145 5.19 1.60 6.43
CA ASN A 145 3.78 1.94 6.67
C ASN A 145 3.63 3.38 7.16
N TYR A 146 4.70 4.02 7.63
CA TYR A 146 4.67 5.36 8.21
C TYR A 146 5.37 6.37 7.30
N ARG A 147 4.65 7.45 7.00
CA ARG A 147 5.12 8.52 6.11
C ARG A 147 6.44 9.15 6.58
N GLU A 148 6.60 9.36 7.87
CA GLU A 148 7.76 10.03 8.47
C GLU A 148 9.06 9.28 8.15
N TYR A 149 9.06 7.95 8.29
CA TYR A 149 10.20 7.11 7.94
C TYR A 149 10.42 7.06 6.43
N LYS A 150 9.36 6.93 5.61
CA LYS A 150 9.49 7.01 4.14
C LYS A 150 10.18 8.30 3.69
N SER A 151 9.74 9.45 4.19
CA SER A 151 10.36 10.74 3.89
C SER A 151 11.80 10.83 4.38
N TYR A 152 12.10 10.30 5.57
CA TYR A 152 13.47 10.24 6.10
C TYR A 152 14.43 9.50 5.16
N PHE A 153 14.06 8.30 4.69
CA PHE A 153 14.89 7.53 3.76
C PHE A 153 15.01 8.22 2.39
N ILE A 154 13.91 8.76 1.84
CA ILE A 154 13.94 9.50 0.57
C ILE A 154 14.96 10.65 0.63
N GLU A 155 14.93 11.46 1.69
CA GLU A 155 15.83 12.61 1.82
C GLU A 155 17.31 12.20 1.97
N ILE A 156 17.60 11.12 2.71
CA ILE A 156 18.98 10.62 2.85
C ILE A 156 19.53 10.15 1.50
N TYR A 157 18.80 9.27 0.82
CA TYR A 157 19.24 8.77 -0.49
C TYR A 157 19.34 9.90 -1.51
N LYS A 158 18.36 10.81 -1.55
CA LYS A 158 18.40 12.00 -2.42
C LYS A 158 19.64 12.85 -2.16
N SER A 159 19.98 13.11 -0.89
CA SER A 159 21.19 13.85 -0.54
C SER A 159 22.45 13.12 -1.00
N SER A 160 22.51 11.79 -0.86
CA SER A 160 23.63 10.97 -1.30
C SER A 160 23.78 10.97 -2.82
N PHE A 161 22.69 10.84 -3.58
CA PHE A 161 22.71 10.94 -5.05
C PHE A 161 23.23 12.30 -5.51
N LEU A 162 22.82 13.40 -4.88
CA LEU A 162 23.29 14.75 -5.23
C LEU A 162 24.76 14.99 -4.87
N LYS A 163 25.31 14.23 -3.91
CA LYS A 163 26.71 14.34 -3.46
C LYS A 163 27.64 13.37 -4.17
N ALA A 164 27.11 12.35 -4.84
CA ALA A 164 27.89 11.31 -5.50
C ALA A 164 28.81 11.91 -6.56
N LYS A 165 30.09 11.52 -6.54
CA LYS A 165 31.13 12.06 -7.43
C LYS A 165 31.69 11.04 -8.40
N SER A 166 31.54 9.76 -8.11
CA SER A 166 32.07 8.66 -8.94
C SER A 166 30.96 7.75 -9.45
N ALA A 167 31.25 7.02 -10.52
CA ALA A 167 30.28 6.09 -11.11
C ALA A 167 30.03 4.88 -10.19
N GLU A 168 31.02 4.48 -9.42
CA GLU A 168 30.97 3.41 -8.42
C GLU A 168 30.03 3.79 -7.28
N GLU A 169 30.14 5.02 -6.76
CA GLU A 169 29.21 5.56 -5.76
C GLU A 169 27.76 5.58 -6.29
N ILE A 170 27.58 6.03 -7.54
CA ILE A 170 26.26 6.08 -8.19
C ILE A 170 25.68 4.66 -8.34
N LYS A 171 26.51 3.70 -8.78
CA LYS A 171 26.11 2.28 -8.90
C LYS A 171 25.62 1.75 -7.57
N PHE A 172 26.44 1.91 -6.53
CA PHE A 172 26.11 1.48 -5.19
C PHE A 172 24.76 2.05 -4.72
N LEU A 173 24.52 3.35 -4.92
CA LEU A 173 23.27 3.99 -4.53
C LEU A 173 22.05 3.43 -5.27
N TYR A 174 22.13 3.22 -6.59
CA TYR A 174 21.01 2.69 -7.38
C TYR A 174 20.75 1.20 -7.14
N THR A 175 21.78 0.42 -6.79
CA THR A 175 21.61 -0.96 -6.35
C THR A 175 20.87 -1.02 -5.01
N GLN A 176 21.24 -0.17 -4.06
CA GLN A 176 20.79 -0.28 -2.67
C GLN A 176 19.53 0.54 -2.36
N ALA A 177 19.05 1.37 -3.30
CA ALA A 177 17.86 2.19 -3.10
C ALA A 177 16.57 1.38 -3.30
N PRO A 178 15.65 1.37 -2.33
CA PRO A 178 14.36 0.72 -2.51
C PRO A 178 13.48 1.48 -3.53
N GLU A 179 12.55 0.79 -4.19
CA GLU A 179 11.80 1.35 -5.33
C GLU A 179 11.03 2.63 -4.99
N PHE A 180 10.43 2.71 -3.80
CA PHE A 180 9.70 3.93 -3.39
C PHE A 180 10.62 5.15 -3.23
N VAL A 181 11.92 4.94 -2.93
CA VAL A 181 12.92 6.03 -2.88
C VAL A 181 13.23 6.51 -4.28
N LEU A 182 13.42 5.59 -5.23
CA LEU A 182 13.69 5.93 -6.64
C LEU A 182 12.57 6.77 -7.24
N LYS A 183 11.31 6.43 -6.95
CA LYS A 183 10.13 7.20 -7.37
C LYS A 183 9.96 8.51 -6.58
N GLY A 184 10.29 8.50 -5.29
CA GLY A 184 10.05 9.62 -4.38
C GLY A 184 11.11 10.73 -4.41
N MET A 185 12.33 10.46 -4.85
CA MET A 185 13.42 11.46 -4.80
C MET A 185 13.24 12.63 -5.76
N ALA A 186 12.53 12.42 -6.88
CA ALA A 186 12.21 13.44 -7.88
C ALA A 186 13.43 14.30 -8.28
N LEU A 187 14.54 13.63 -8.66
CA LEU A 187 15.73 14.31 -9.17
C LEU A 187 15.46 14.87 -10.59
N GLN A 188 16.22 15.88 -11.00
CA GLN A 188 16.13 16.43 -12.35
C GLN A 188 16.55 15.38 -13.38
N ASN A 189 15.87 15.34 -14.53
CA ASN A 189 16.13 14.35 -15.58
C ASN A 189 17.58 14.42 -16.09
N GLU A 190 18.16 15.62 -16.19
CA GLU A 190 19.57 15.82 -16.57
C GLU A 190 20.53 15.19 -15.57
N THR A 191 20.23 15.26 -14.27
CA THR A 191 21.03 14.63 -13.22
C THR A 191 21.00 13.12 -13.36
N ILE A 192 19.81 12.54 -13.50
CA ILE A 192 19.63 11.09 -13.65
C ILE A 192 20.28 10.60 -14.95
N PHE A 193 20.18 11.36 -16.04
CA PHE A 193 20.84 11.02 -17.29
C PHE A 193 22.37 11.10 -17.18
N GLY A 194 22.90 12.07 -16.43
CA GLY A 194 24.31 12.10 -16.05
C GLY A 194 24.75 10.83 -15.32
N HIS A 195 23.90 10.31 -14.41
CA HIS A 195 24.14 9.04 -13.74
C HIS A 195 24.13 7.85 -14.71
N ILE A 196 23.16 7.77 -15.62
CA ILE A 196 23.11 6.72 -16.65
C ILE A 196 24.40 6.72 -17.49
N LEU A 197 24.89 7.88 -17.91
CA LEU A 197 26.16 8.01 -18.63
C LEU A 197 27.36 7.55 -17.80
N ALA A 198 27.39 7.86 -16.50
CA ALA A 198 28.45 7.44 -15.60
C ALA A 198 28.45 5.91 -15.42
N LEU A 199 27.29 5.31 -15.20
CA LEU A 199 27.12 3.86 -15.09
C LEU A 199 27.52 3.14 -16.38
N THR A 200 27.09 3.66 -17.53
CA THR A 200 27.46 3.10 -18.85
C THR A 200 28.98 3.09 -19.05
N LYS A 201 29.66 4.21 -18.74
CA LYS A 201 31.12 4.32 -18.85
C LYS A 201 31.87 3.37 -17.93
N LEU A 202 31.36 3.15 -16.73
CA LEU A 202 31.93 2.19 -15.80
C LEU A 202 31.81 0.77 -16.37
N ASP A 203 30.70 0.46 -17.04
CA ASP A 203 30.43 -0.82 -17.70
C ASP A 203 31.48 -1.17 -18.77
N ASP A 204 31.89 -0.17 -19.53
CA ASP A 204 32.86 -0.31 -20.63
C ASP A 204 34.28 -0.66 -20.20
N THR A 205 34.61 -0.50 -18.92
CA THR A 205 35.94 -0.82 -18.39
C THR A 205 36.16 -2.32 -18.14
N GLY A 206 35.14 -3.16 -18.42
CA GLY A 206 35.21 -4.62 -18.27
C GLY A 206 35.08 -5.11 -16.82
N ILE A 207 34.95 -4.19 -15.85
CA ILE A 207 34.84 -4.47 -14.42
C ILE A 207 33.52 -5.21 -14.07
N PHE A 208 32.51 -5.15 -14.94
CA PHE A 208 31.20 -5.78 -14.74
C PHE A 208 31.02 -7.17 -15.33
N SER A 209 32.00 -7.67 -16.10
CA SER A 209 31.94 -8.99 -16.74
C SER A 209 31.85 -10.19 -15.76
N GLY A 210 31.87 -9.96 -14.45
CA GLY A 210 31.73 -10.99 -13.42
C GLY A 210 30.83 -10.66 -12.22
N TRP A 211 30.13 -9.52 -12.19
CA TRP A 211 29.32 -9.13 -11.02
C TRP A 211 27.93 -8.62 -11.41
N LYS A 212 26.93 -9.37 -10.94
CA LYS A 212 25.46 -9.30 -11.12
C LYS A 212 24.74 -7.94 -10.95
N ASP A 213 25.44 -6.80 -10.83
CA ASP A 213 24.91 -5.63 -10.10
C ASP A 213 24.99 -4.26 -10.83
N GLY A 214 25.73 -4.14 -11.94
CA GLY A 214 25.78 -2.88 -12.71
C GLY A 214 24.53 -2.59 -13.52
N SER A 215 24.04 -3.63 -14.19
CA SER A 215 22.86 -3.58 -15.04
C SER A 215 21.59 -3.28 -14.23
N SER A 216 21.52 -3.79 -12.99
CA SER A 216 20.44 -3.52 -12.04
C SER A 216 20.42 -2.05 -11.61
N ALA A 217 21.58 -1.46 -11.33
CA ALA A 217 21.72 -0.03 -11.04
C ALA A 217 21.29 0.84 -12.22
N LEU A 218 21.64 0.46 -13.45
CA LEU A 218 21.24 1.20 -14.66
C LEU A 218 19.73 1.15 -14.88
N VAL A 219 19.12 -0.04 -14.73
CA VAL A 219 17.66 -0.21 -14.79
C VAL A 219 16.96 0.63 -13.72
N ASN A 220 17.46 0.62 -12.48
CA ASN A 220 16.93 1.42 -11.38
C ASN A 220 17.08 2.94 -11.62
N ALA A 221 18.16 3.37 -12.28
CA ALA A 221 18.31 4.76 -12.72
C ALA A 221 17.26 5.15 -13.75
N MET A 222 16.90 4.26 -14.67
CA MET A 222 15.81 4.54 -15.62
C MET A 222 14.44 4.62 -14.93
N LYS A 223 14.16 3.75 -13.95
CA LYS A 223 12.91 3.79 -13.17
C LYS A 223 12.72 5.12 -12.41
N ALA A 224 13.81 5.85 -12.14
CA ALA A 224 13.78 7.13 -11.48
C ALA A 224 13.46 8.33 -12.40
N LEU A 225 13.49 8.15 -13.73
CA LEU A 225 13.20 9.22 -14.68
C LEU A 225 11.70 9.55 -14.67
N SER A 226 11.39 10.85 -14.55
CA SER A 226 10.02 11.36 -14.60
C SER A 226 9.54 11.73 -16.00
N ASP A 227 10.44 11.99 -16.95
CA ASP A 227 10.11 12.39 -18.33
C ASP A 227 10.72 11.41 -19.34
N TYR A 228 9.85 10.60 -19.93
CA TYR A 228 10.23 9.60 -20.93
C TYR A 228 10.65 10.22 -22.28
N ASN A 229 10.08 11.39 -22.66
CA ASN A 229 10.42 12.05 -23.92
C ASN A 229 11.87 12.55 -23.92
N PHE A 230 12.34 13.00 -22.75
CA PHE A 230 13.74 13.40 -22.56
C PHE A 230 14.70 12.26 -22.92
N LEU A 231 14.49 11.06 -22.36
CA LEU A 231 15.39 9.92 -22.59
C LEU A 231 15.35 9.44 -24.04
N LEU A 232 14.15 9.33 -24.62
CA LEU A 232 13.99 8.93 -26.02
C LEU A 232 14.70 9.89 -26.97
N LYS A 233 14.61 11.20 -26.72
CA LYS A 233 15.34 12.21 -27.51
C LYS A 233 16.84 11.98 -27.45
N LYS A 234 17.40 11.71 -26.27
CA LYS A 234 18.83 11.43 -26.10
C LYS A 234 19.28 10.18 -26.85
N PHE A 235 18.50 9.10 -26.81
CA PHE A 235 18.83 7.86 -27.52
C PHE A 235 18.58 7.93 -29.03
N LYS A 236 17.66 8.77 -29.51
CA LYS A 236 17.56 9.09 -30.95
C LYS A 236 18.74 9.91 -31.46
N GLU A 237 19.20 10.87 -30.67
CA GLU A 237 20.37 11.71 -31.00
C GLU A 237 21.68 10.93 -30.93
N ASN A 238 21.74 9.86 -30.13
CA ASN A 238 22.92 9.01 -29.92
C ASN A 238 22.50 7.53 -29.81
N PRO A 239 22.17 6.88 -30.95
CA PRO A 239 21.77 5.47 -30.98
C PRO A 239 22.90 4.54 -30.53
N GLU A 240 24.17 4.94 -30.71
CA GLU A 240 25.34 4.20 -30.25
C GLU A 240 25.31 3.99 -28.73
N LEU A 241 24.93 5.03 -27.98
CA LEU A 241 24.80 4.95 -26.54
C LEU A 241 23.72 3.94 -26.13
N CYS A 242 22.57 3.95 -26.82
CA CYS A 242 21.48 3.01 -26.54
C CYS A 242 21.91 1.56 -26.80
N ASN A 243 22.59 1.31 -27.92
CA ASN A 243 23.15 -0.01 -28.25
C ASN A 243 24.17 -0.48 -27.24
N ARG A 244 25.10 0.40 -26.89
CA ARG A 244 26.16 0.13 -25.94
C ARG A 244 25.60 -0.26 -24.58
N ILE A 245 24.60 0.48 -24.08
CA ILE A 245 23.88 0.12 -22.85
C ILE A 245 23.26 -1.28 -23.02
N TYR A 246 22.45 -1.50 -24.07
CA TYR A 246 21.76 -2.76 -24.28
C TYR A 246 22.69 -3.99 -24.26
N PHE A 247 23.81 -3.93 -24.98
CA PHE A 247 24.74 -5.06 -25.04
C PHE A 247 25.53 -5.27 -23.76
N ASN A 248 25.80 -4.21 -23.01
CA ASN A 248 26.50 -4.31 -21.73
C ASN A 248 25.56 -4.80 -20.59
N LEU A 249 24.24 -4.69 -20.75
CA LEU A 249 23.30 -5.27 -19.79
C LEU A 249 23.43 -6.79 -19.74
N ASP A 250 23.62 -7.34 -18.54
CA ASP A 250 23.68 -8.77 -18.27
C ASP A 250 22.92 -9.12 -16.98
N GLY A 251 22.64 -10.40 -16.75
CA GLY A 251 21.92 -10.88 -15.57
C GLY A 251 20.44 -10.49 -15.52
N THR A 252 19.87 -10.56 -14.32
CA THR A 252 18.43 -10.41 -14.06
C THR A 252 18.17 -9.44 -12.92
N SER A 253 17.10 -8.65 -13.00
CA SER A 253 16.58 -7.81 -11.91
C SER A 253 15.12 -8.09 -11.62
N GLU A 254 14.66 -7.71 -10.43
CA GLU A 254 13.24 -7.73 -10.09
C GLU A 254 12.48 -6.63 -10.86
N PHE A 255 11.42 -7.02 -11.55
CA PHE A 255 10.48 -6.14 -12.25
C PHE A 255 9.07 -6.67 -12.04
N ASN A 256 8.20 -5.87 -11.41
CA ASN A 256 6.84 -6.24 -11.02
C ASN A 256 6.72 -7.49 -10.11
N GLY A 257 7.71 -7.74 -9.25
CA GLY A 257 7.70 -8.86 -8.30
C GLY A 257 8.36 -10.14 -8.79
N GLU A 258 8.94 -10.13 -10.00
CA GLU A 258 9.56 -11.30 -10.65
C GLU A 258 10.94 -10.95 -11.19
N MET A 259 11.84 -11.94 -11.22
CA MET A 259 13.19 -11.77 -11.75
C MET A 259 13.18 -11.91 -13.28
N LYS A 260 13.57 -10.87 -14.01
CA LYS A 260 13.60 -10.85 -15.48
C LYS A 260 14.96 -10.39 -16.00
N SER A 261 15.32 -10.81 -17.21
CA SER A 261 16.54 -10.34 -17.87
C SER A 261 16.61 -8.81 -17.93
N ASN A 262 17.76 -8.25 -17.56
CA ASN A 262 17.97 -6.79 -17.59
C ASN A 262 17.81 -6.21 -18.99
N ARG A 263 18.17 -6.96 -20.04
CA ARG A 263 17.94 -6.58 -21.45
C ARG A 263 16.46 -6.51 -21.80
N ILE A 264 15.67 -7.47 -21.31
CA ILE A 264 14.22 -7.49 -21.50
C ILE A 264 13.58 -6.32 -20.75
N ILE A 265 13.97 -6.07 -19.49
CA ILE A 265 13.45 -4.93 -18.70
C ILE A 265 13.79 -3.61 -19.40
N PHE A 266 15.03 -3.43 -19.84
CA PHE A 266 15.47 -2.23 -20.54
C PHE A 266 14.69 -2.00 -21.83
N ALA A 267 14.57 -3.04 -22.66
CA ALA A 267 13.84 -2.96 -23.91
C ALA A 267 12.33 -2.75 -23.69
N THR A 268 11.77 -3.30 -22.62
CA THR A 268 10.36 -3.11 -22.22
C THR A 268 10.11 -1.66 -21.80
N ILE A 269 10.96 -1.08 -20.95
CA ILE A 269 10.87 0.34 -20.56
C ILE A 269 10.98 1.26 -21.78
N LEU A 270 11.91 0.99 -22.70
CA LEU A 270 12.05 1.79 -23.92
C LEU A 270 10.90 1.62 -24.91
N MET A 271 10.33 0.42 -24.99
CA MET A 271 9.13 0.14 -25.76
C MET A 271 7.94 0.90 -25.19
N GLU A 272 7.69 0.84 -23.88
CA GLU A 272 6.69 1.64 -23.18
C GLU A 272 6.86 3.12 -23.49
N PHE A 273 8.08 3.65 -23.30
CA PHE A 273 8.37 5.06 -23.58
C PHE A 273 8.09 5.41 -25.05
N CYS A 274 8.53 4.58 -26.01
CA CYS A 274 8.26 4.79 -27.43
C CYS A 274 6.76 4.82 -27.75
N LEU A 275 5.97 3.94 -27.15
CA LEU A 275 4.53 3.89 -27.31
C LEU A 275 3.84 5.16 -26.77
N PHE A 276 4.31 5.69 -25.64
CA PHE A 276 3.82 6.94 -25.05
C PHE A 276 4.33 8.21 -25.73
N SER A 277 5.19 8.08 -26.76
CA SER A 277 5.68 9.18 -27.59
C SER A 277 5.01 9.20 -28.97
N GLU A 278 5.40 10.16 -29.82
CA GLU A 278 4.98 10.23 -31.22
C GLU A 278 5.64 9.18 -32.14
N ASN A 279 6.49 8.29 -31.62
CA ASN A 279 7.18 7.28 -32.42
C ASN A 279 6.22 6.25 -33.01
N ARG A 280 6.15 6.15 -34.34
CA ARG A 280 5.35 5.15 -35.05
C ARG A 280 6.17 4.45 -36.14
N PRO A 281 5.83 3.20 -36.51
CA PRO A 281 6.45 2.54 -37.65
C PRO A 281 6.27 3.37 -38.92
N GLN A 282 7.33 3.50 -39.72
CA GLN A 282 7.24 4.18 -41.01
C GLN A 282 6.42 3.34 -42.00
N GLN A 283 5.89 4.00 -43.04
CA GLN A 283 5.17 3.29 -44.09
C GLN A 283 6.08 2.24 -44.74
N GLY A 284 5.63 0.98 -44.75
CA GLY A 284 6.42 -0.15 -45.24
C GLY A 284 7.40 -0.76 -44.24
N ALA A 285 7.32 -0.39 -42.96
CA ALA A 285 8.12 -1.02 -41.91
C ALA A 285 7.91 -2.56 -41.87
N PRO A 286 8.98 -3.33 -41.61
CA PRO A 286 8.91 -4.78 -41.61
C PRO A 286 8.09 -5.32 -40.43
N THR A 287 7.61 -6.55 -40.60
CA THR A 287 6.91 -7.30 -39.55
C THR A 287 7.73 -8.51 -39.16
N PHE A 288 8.13 -8.56 -37.89
CA PHE A 288 8.82 -9.69 -37.30
C PHE A 288 7.84 -10.63 -36.60
N ARG A 289 8.14 -11.93 -36.60
CA ARG A 289 7.31 -12.98 -36.02
C ARG A 289 8.14 -13.90 -35.14
N ILE A 290 7.61 -14.26 -33.98
CA ILE A 290 8.16 -15.29 -33.09
C ILE A 290 7.04 -16.28 -32.76
N GLY A 291 7.39 -17.56 -32.53
CA GLY A 291 6.41 -18.61 -32.21
C GLY A 291 6.01 -19.44 -33.44
N ASN A 292 5.41 -20.62 -33.24
CA ASN A 292 5.02 -21.56 -34.31
C ASN A 292 6.11 -21.82 -35.37
N GLY A 293 7.37 -21.96 -34.91
CA GLY A 293 8.54 -22.16 -35.75
C GLY A 293 9.14 -20.87 -36.35
N TYR A 294 8.50 -19.71 -36.22
CA TYR A 294 9.10 -18.42 -36.58
C TYR A 294 10.10 -17.97 -35.51
N LYS A 295 11.24 -17.44 -35.97
CA LYS A 295 12.33 -16.90 -35.16
C LYS A 295 12.92 -15.66 -35.82
N VAL A 296 13.55 -14.80 -35.03
CA VAL A 296 14.33 -13.67 -35.57
C VAL A 296 15.81 -13.96 -35.33
N ASN A 297 16.59 -14.00 -36.41
CA ASN A 297 18.04 -14.08 -36.32
C ASN A 297 18.59 -12.68 -36.09
N THR A 298 19.41 -12.58 -35.06
CA THR A 298 20.08 -11.33 -34.69
C THR A 298 21.57 -11.38 -34.95
N GLU A 299 22.12 -12.54 -35.36
CA GLU A 299 23.50 -12.78 -35.82
C GLU A 299 24.57 -12.07 -34.95
N VAL A 300 24.46 -12.17 -33.62
CA VAL A 300 25.39 -11.58 -32.65
C VAL A 300 25.82 -12.63 -31.63
N PHE A 301 27.09 -13.07 -31.70
CA PHE A 301 27.75 -13.81 -30.61
C PHE A 301 28.54 -12.84 -29.73
N GLY A 302 27.83 -12.03 -28.94
CA GLY A 302 28.40 -11.11 -27.94
C GLY A 302 29.17 -9.90 -28.49
N LEU A 303 29.37 -8.90 -27.62
CA LEU A 303 30.39 -7.86 -27.80
C LEU A 303 31.61 -8.22 -26.95
N SER A 304 32.83 -8.17 -27.49
CA SER A 304 34.04 -8.26 -26.67
C SER A 304 35.00 -7.11 -26.96
N GLY A 305 35.43 -6.43 -25.89
CA GLY A 305 36.58 -5.53 -25.73
C GLY A 305 37.22 -4.86 -26.96
N ASN A 306 37.21 -3.52 -26.97
CA ASN A 306 38.05 -2.57 -27.73
C ASN A 306 38.27 -2.75 -29.25
N ILE A 307 37.80 -3.81 -29.90
CA ILE A 307 37.85 -3.99 -31.36
C ILE A 307 36.51 -4.58 -31.82
N LEU A 308 35.73 -3.75 -32.53
CA LEU A 308 34.48 -4.09 -33.20
C LEU A 308 34.67 -5.22 -34.23
N GLY A 309 33.94 -6.32 -34.09
CA GLY A 309 33.65 -7.21 -35.23
C GLY A 309 33.54 -8.68 -34.84
N PHE A 310 32.34 -9.24 -35.00
CA PHE A 310 32.02 -10.43 -35.82
C PHE A 310 30.49 -10.66 -35.70
N GLY A 311 29.73 -9.90 -36.48
CA GLY A 311 28.26 -9.95 -36.58
C GLY A 311 27.78 -8.94 -37.63
N LYS A 312 26.52 -9.02 -38.07
CA LYS A 312 25.95 -8.07 -39.06
C LYS A 312 25.41 -6.76 -38.46
N SER A 313 25.33 -6.67 -37.13
CA SER A 313 24.96 -5.43 -36.41
C SER A 313 26.14 -4.45 -36.39
N ASP A 314 25.87 -3.14 -36.45
CA ASP A 314 26.88 -2.09 -36.31
C ASP A 314 26.70 -1.30 -34.99
N GLU A 315 27.54 -0.29 -34.75
CA GLU A 315 27.48 0.49 -33.50
C GLU A 315 26.14 1.24 -33.31
N LYS A 316 25.39 1.52 -34.39
CA LYS A 316 24.15 2.32 -34.37
C LYS A 316 22.89 1.50 -34.56
N THR A 317 22.99 0.28 -35.09
CA THR A 317 21.84 -0.51 -35.55
C THR A 317 21.92 -1.98 -35.15
N PHE A 318 20.76 -2.59 -34.93
CA PHE A 318 20.59 -4.02 -34.74
C PHE A 318 20.27 -4.71 -36.05
N PHE A 319 21.02 -5.74 -36.40
CA PHE A 319 20.64 -6.63 -37.49
C PHE A 319 19.49 -7.53 -37.05
N LEU A 320 18.38 -7.47 -37.77
CA LEU A 320 17.21 -8.33 -37.56
C LEU A 320 16.87 -9.01 -38.90
N GLN A 321 16.74 -10.33 -38.89
CA GLN A 321 16.38 -11.15 -40.04
C GLN A 321 15.28 -12.14 -39.65
N GLN A 322 14.18 -12.17 -40.40
CA GLN A 322 13.13 -13.14 -40.14
C GLN A 322 13.54 -14.54 -40.62
N GLN A 323 13.36 -15.55 -39.77
CA GLN A 323 13.59 -16.96 -40.04
C GLN A 323 12.37 -17.82 -39.71
N LYS A 324 12.34 -19.03 -40.26
CA LYS A 324 11.38 -20.09 -39.92
C LYS A 324 12.04 -21.46 -39.87
N GLU A 325 11.80 -22.21 -38.81
CA GLU A 325 12.13 -23.63 -38.73
C GLU A 325 11.18 -24.43 -39.62
N VAL A 326 11.75 -25.15 -40.57
CA VAL A 326 11.02 -26.05 -41.48
C VAL A 326 11.62 -27.44 -41.42
N VAL A 327 10.79 -28.45 -41.62
CA VAL A 327 11.23 -29.84 -41.71
C VAL A 327 11.49 -30.16 -43.18
N LYS A 328 12.76 -30.37 -43.56
CA LYS A 328 13.15 -30.77 -44.91
C LYS A 328 13.49 -32.26 -44.97
N ARG A 329 13.14 -32.91 -46.08
CA ARG A 329 13.64 -34.27 -46.38
C ARG A 329 15.10 -34.21 -46.77
N ILE A 330 15.92 -35.06 -46.16
CA ILE A 330 17.34 -35.18 -46.49
C ILE A 330 17.45 -35.89 -47.85
N PHE A 331 18.09 -35.24 -48.83
CA PHE A 331 18.48 -35.91 -50.07
C PHE A 331 19.69 -36.82 -49.80
N ILE A 332 19.45 -38.04 -49.32
CA ILE A 332 20.50 -39.04 -49.18
C ILE A 332 20.76 -39.67 -50.56
N VAL A 333 21.96 -39.49 -51.10
CA VAL A 333 22.44 -40.27 -52.27
C VAL A 333 22.60 -41.73 -51.81
N PRO A 334 21.92 -42.71 -52.43
CA PRO A 334 21.65 -43.98 -51.78
C PRO A 334 22.85 -44.92 -51.79
N LYS A 335 23.47 -45.12 -50.63
CA LYS A 335 24.02 -46.40 -50.15
C LYS A 335 23.96 -46.40 -48.62
N GLU A 336 22.84 -46.89 -48.04
CA GLU A 336 22.63 -47.16 -46.60
C GLU A 336 21.98 -46.07 -45.71
N GLY A 337 20.95 -45.35 -46.18
CA GLY A 337 20.15 -44.45 -45.30
C GLY A 337 18.64 -44.51 -45.56
N ASP A 338 17.83 -44.21 -44.53
CA ASP A 338 16.36 -44.13 -44.62
C ASP A 338 15.94 -43.00 -45.58
N PRO A 339 15.27 -43.29 -46.71
CA PRO A 339 14.83 -42.30 -47.68
C PRO A 339 13.75 -41.33 -47.16
N ASN A 340 13.23 -41.54 -45.94
CA ASN A 340 12.30 -40.64 -45.26
C ASN A 340 12.94 -39.83 -44.13
N ALA A 341 14.26 -39.86 -43.97
CA ALA A 341 14.93 -39.06 -42.95
C ALA A 341 14.64 -37.56 -43.17
N THR A 342 14.09 -36.92 -42.14
CA THR A 342 13.80 -35.49 -42.12
C THR A 342 14.73 -34.77 -41.17
N GLU A 343 15.22 -33.60 -41.57
CA GLU A 343 16.01 -32.71 -40.75
C GLU A 343 15.25 -31.40 -40.52
N LYS A 344 15.36 -30.85 -39.31
CA LYS A 344 14.90 -29.48 -39.03
C LYS A 344 15.96 -28.51 -39.55
N VAL A 345 15.58 -27.71 -40.53
CA VAL A 345 16.43 -26.69 -41.13
C VAL A 345 15.79 -25.33 -40.91
N THR A 346 16.61 -24.33 -40.59
CA THR A 346 16.15 -22.94 -40.50
C THR A 346 16.24 -22.29 -41.88
N GLU A 347 15.13 -21.75 -42.36
CA GLU A 347 15.07 -20.97 -43.60
C GLU A 347 14.99 -19.47 -43.32
N ASP A 348 15.81 -18.71 -44.03
CA ASP A 348 15.74 -17.25 -44.05
C ASP A 348 14.56 -16.79 -44.91
N LEU A 349 13.62 -16.05 -44.31
CA LEU A 349 12.45 -15.50 -45.01
C LEU A 349 12.72 -14.13 -45.63
N ASP A 350 13.74 -13.43 -45.16
CA ASP A 350 14.25 -12.19 -45.72
C ASP A 350 15.80 -12.13 -45.67
N LYS A 351 16.37 -11.07 -46.25
CA LYS A 351 17.84 -10.86 -46.28
C LYS A 351 18.40 -10.27 -44.97
N GLY A 352 17.52 -9.90 -44.04
CA GLY A 352 17.82 -9.07 -42.88
C GLY A 352 18.21 -7.63 -43.20
N ALA A 353 18.08 -6.75 -42.22
CA ALA A 353 18.48 -5.35 -42.30
C ALA A 353 18.91 -4.81 -40.92
N GLY A 354 19.64 -3.69 -40.92
CA GLY A 354 19.99 -2.96 -39.70
C GLY A 354 18.89 -1.96 -39.33
N PHE A 355 18.47 -1.94 -38.06
CA PHE A 355 17.45 -1.04 -37.51
C PHE A 355 18.00 -0.22 -36.36
N TYR A 356 17.66 1.07 -36.28
CA TYR A 356 18.01 1.85 -35.09
C TYR A 356 17.24 1.35 -33.87
N PRO A 357 17.75 1.49 -32.63
CA PRO A 357 17.16 0.85 -31.44
C PRO A 357 15.71 1.24 -31.19
N LEU A 358 15.40 2.51 -31.40
CA LEU A 358 14.07 3.10 -31.23
C LEU A 358 13.28 3.17 -32.54
N GLU A 359 13.78 2.56 -33.62
CA GLU A 359 13.05 2.45 -34.89
C GLU A 359 11.88 1.50 -34.69
N MET A 360 10.67 2.00 -34.95
CA MET A 360 9.45 1.25 -34.71
C MET A 360 9.20 0.26 -35.87
N VAL A 361 9.00 -1.00 -35.52
CA VAL A 361 8.69 -2.11 -36.42
C VAL A 361 7.40 -2.79 -35.99
N TYR A 362 6.85 -3.65 -36.84
CA TYR A 362 5.73 -4.51 -36.46
C TYR A 362 6.24 -5.85 -35.91
N PHE A 363 5.53 -6.42 -34.95
CA PHE A 363 5.86 -7.67 -34.27
C PHE A 363 4.60 -8.52 -34.07
N ILE A 364 4.67 -9.82 -34.31
CA ILE A 364 3.56 -10.76 -34.13
C ILE A 364 4.05 -11.95 -33.31
N ASP A 365 3.28 -12.32 -32.29
CA ASP A 365 3.42 -13.61 -31.62
C ASP A 365 2.42 -14.61 -32.22
N GLU A 366 2.94 -15.68 -32.80
CA GLU A 366 2.15 -16.72 -33.45
C GLU A 366 1.79 -17.87 -32.49
N THR A 367 2.34 -17.93 -31.26
CA THR A 367 2.10 -19.04 -30.33
C THR A 367 0.64 -19.20 -29.89
N HIS A 368 -0.14 -18.13 -29.92
CA HIS A 368 -1.53 -18.11 -29.47
C HIS A 368 -2.58 -18.26 -30.60
N SER A 369 -2.17 -18.44 -31.86
CA SER A 369 -3.13 -18.48 -32.98
C SER A 369 -3.95 -19.77 -33.08
N GLU A 370 -3.56 -20.87 -32.42
CA GLU A 370 -4.27 -22.16 -32.53
C GLU A 370 -5.36 -22.38 -31.47
N VAL A 371 -5.39 -21.60 -30.37
CA VAL A 371 -6.34 -21.83 -29.26
C VAL A 371 -7.56 -20.87 -29.31
N LEU A 372 -7.45 -19.76 -30.04
CA LEU A 372 -8.47 -18.70 -30.09
C LEU A 372 -9.56 -18.92 -31.16
N ASP A 373 -9.50 -20.01 -31.92
CA ASP A 373 -10.44 -20.29 -33.02
C ASP A 373 -11.83 -20.80 -32.59
N ARG A 374 -12.17 -20.81 -31.29
CA ARG A 374 -13.47 -21.35 -30.84
C ARG A 374 -14.38 -20.46 -30.00
N GLU A 375 -13.95 -19.29 -29.50
CA GLU A 375 -14.85 -18.47 -28.66
C GLU A 375 -14.91 -16.97 -28.97
N ILE A 376 -14.11 -16.45 -29.91
CA ILE A 376 -14.22 -15.05 -30.33
C ILE A 376 -14.05 -14.98 -31.85
N GLU A 377 -15.17 -14.89 -32.58
CA GLU A 377 -15.13 -14.52 -34.00
C GLU A 377 -14.47 -13.14 -34.14
N GLY A 378 -13.21 -13.10 -34.62
CA GLY A 378 -12.61 -11.89 -35.16
C GLY A 378 -11.19 -11.50 -34.71
N GLN A 379 -10.52 -12.22 -33.81
CA GLN A 379 -9.13 -11.88 -33.42
C GLN A 379 -8.12 -12.85 -34.04
N GLY A 380 -7.64 -12.50 -35.24
CA GLY A 380 -6.36 -13.01 -35.74
C GLY A 380 -5.19 -12.53 -34.87
N SER A 381 -4.01 -13.12 -35.07
CA SER A 381 -2.78 -12.82 -34.32
C SER A 381 -2.52 -11.30 -34.16
N THR A 382 -2.36 -10.85 -32.91
CA THR A 382 -2.25 -9.42 -32.56
C THR A 382 -0.94 -8.84 -33.11
N ILE A 383 -1.05 -7.85 -34.01
CA ILE A 383 0.10 -7.11 -34.54
C ILE A 383 0.50 -6.03 -33.53
N MET A 384 1.67 -6.18 -32.92
CA MET A 384 2.29 -5.19 -32.03
C MET A 384 3.17 -4.22 -32.83
N MET A 385 3.24 -2.96 -32.42
CA MET A 385 4.22 -1.97 -32.85
C MET A 385 5.25 -1.79 -31.74
N VAL A 386 6.50 -2.12 -32.00
CA VAL A 386 7.55 -2.14 -30.96
C VAL A 386 8.82 -1.51 -31.54
N PRO A 387 9.67 -0.88 -30.73
CA PRO A 387 11.00 -0.48 -31.20
C PRO A 387 11.84 -1.73 -31.50
N ALA A 388 12.76 -1.63 -32.46
CA ALA A 388 13.61 -2.74 -32.88
C ALA A 388 14.40 -3.39 -31.72
N ILE A 389 14.77 -2.60 -30.72
CA ILE A 389 15.43 -3.10 -29.49
C ILE A 389 14.60 -4.15 -28.74
N TYR A 390 13.28 -4.06 -28.80
CA TYR A 390 12.38 -5.01 -28.17
C TYR A 390 12.36 -6.35 -28.91
N VAL A 391 12.29 -6.31 -30.24
CA VAL A 391 12.43 -7.52 -31.08
C VAL A 391 13.78 -8.19 -30.86
N LYS A 392 14.85 -7.38 -30.76
CA LYS A 392 16.20 -7.84 -30.44
C LYS A 392 16.27 -8.52 -29.07
N ALA A 393 15.69 -7.92 -28.03
CA ALA A 393 15.66 -8.47 -26.68
C ALA A 393 14.94 -9.82 -26.58
N LEU A 394 13.80 -9.96 -27.26
CA LEU A 394 13.05 -11.22 -27.30
C LEU A 394 13.79 -12.31 -28.07
N ALA A 395 14.45 -11.94 -29.17
CA ALA A 395 15.22 -12.88 -29.98
C ALA A 395 16.51 -13.35 -29.29
N ASP A 396 17.08 -12.52 -28.42
CA ASP A 396 18.27 -12.85 -27.61
C ASP A 396 17.94 -13.63 -26.32
N ALA A 397 16.66 -13.74 -25.95
CA ALA A 397 16.24 -14.39 -24.71
C ALA A 397 16.33 -15.92 -24.82
N GLU A 398 17.04 -16.54 -23.87
CA GLU A 398 17.23 -17.99 -23.83
C GLU A 398 16.07 -18.74 -23.14
N GLN A 399 15.31 -18.06 -22.27
CA GLN A 399 14.21 -18.63 -21.48
C GLN A 399 12.84 -18.24 -22.06
N TRP A 400 12.05 -19.25 -22.44
CA TRP A 400 10.72 -19.06 -23.03
C TRP A 400 9.64 -18.56 -22.05
N GLU A 401 9.80 -18.79 -20.75
CA GLU A 401 8.88 -18.28 -19.73
C GLU A 401 8.93 -16.75 -19.64
N ASP A 402 10.14 -16.17 -19.65
CA ASP A 402 10.36 -14.71 -19.68
C ASP A 402 9.72 -14.04 -20.92
N ILE A 403 9.77 -14.74 -22.07
CA ILE A 403 9.19 -14.28 -23.33
C ILE A 403 7.66 -14.27 -23.26
N ASN A 404 7.04 -15.37 -22.84
CA ASN A 404 5.58 -15.52 -22.82
C ASN A 404 4.89 -14.53 -21.88
N GLU A 405 5.47 -14.28 -20.72
CA GLU A 405 4.89 -13.36 -19.74
C GLU A 405 5.06 -11.89 -20.14
N THR A 406 6.23 -11.54 -20.69
CA THR A 406 6.48 -10.20 -21.24
C THR A 406 5.54 -9.92 -22.42
N ILE A 407 5.36 -10.88 -23.34
CA ILE A 407 4.42 -10.76 -24.46
C ILE A 407 2.98 -10.63 -23.96
N ARG A 408 2.58 -11.31 -22.87
CA ARG A 408 1.24 -11.20 -22.30
C ARG A 408 0.97 -9.81 -21.69
N ILE A 409 1.89 -9.30 -20.86
CA ILE A 409 1.84 -7.93 -20.32
C ILE A 409 1.75 -6.90 -21.46
N VAL A 410 2.47 -7.13 -22.56
CA VAL A 410 2.50 -6.23 -23.72
C VAL A 410 1.29 -6.38 -24.64
N ALA A 411 0.75 -7.58 -24.84
CA ALA A 411 -0.47 -7.79 -25.62
C ALA A 411 -1.67 -7.10 -24.96
N ASP A 412 -1.73 -7.12 -23.63
CA ASP A 412 -2.70 -6.37 -22.82
C ASP A 412 -2.53 -4.84 -22.99
N VAL A 413 -1.29 -4.36 -23.14
CA VAL A 413 -0.97 -2.94 -23.43
C VAL A 413 -1.23 -2.55 -24.90
N MET A 414 -1.04 -3.48 -25.85
CA MET A 414 -0.92 -3.22 -27.29
C MET A 414 -2.17 -3.51 -28.13
N GLY A 415 -3.13 -4.28 -27.60
CA GLY A 415 -4.46 -4.43 -28.21
C GLY A 415 -5.17 -3.09 -28.46
N VAL A 416 -4.64 -1.99 -27.92
CA VAL A 416 -5.15 -0.62 -28.07
C VAL A 416 -4.25 0.31 -28.90
N VAL A 417 -2.96 0.04 -29.04
CA VAL A 417 -2.04 0.88 -29.84
C VAL A 417 -2.24 0.68 -31.34
N LEU A 418 -2.75 -0.48 -31.80
CA LEU A 418 -3.28 -0.63 -33.17
C LEU A 418 -4.43 0.32 -33.49
N GLY A 419 -5.19 0.72 -32.46
CA GLY A 419 -6.12 1.82 -32.56
C GLY A 419 -5.40 3.09 -32.97
N ILE A 420 -4.25 3.43 -32.41
CA ILE A 420 -3.59 4.74 -32.58
C ILE A 420 -3.25 5.06 -34.04
N GLY A 421 -2.81 4.09 -34.84
CA GLY A 421 -2.56 4.31 -36.28
C GLY A 421 -3.81 4.60 -37.11
N THR A 422 -4.96 4.07 -36.69
CA THR A 422 -6.28 4.34 -37.29
C THR A 422 -7.05 5.47 -36.59
N LEU A 423 -6.68 5.83 -35.36
CA LEU A 423 -7.32 6.80 -34.47
C LEU A 423 -6.71 8.19 -34.56
N VAL A 424 -5.42 8.34 -34.89
CA VAL A 424 -4.87 9.66 -35.27
C VAL A 424 -5.56 10.19 -36.53
N LEU A 425 -6.23 9.30 -37.30
CA LEU A 425 -7.10 9.65 -38.42
C LEU A 425 -8.58 9.77 -38.04
N SER A 426 -8.96 9.54 -36.78
CA SER A 426 -10.34 9.67 -36.30
C SER A 426 -10.43 10.76 -35.23
N ASP A 427 -11.31 11.73 -35.38
CA ASP A 427 -11.59 12.80 -34.40
C ASP A 427 -12.26 12.28 -33.10
N ASN A 428 -12.04 11.02 -32.70
CA ASN A 428 -12.76 10.36 -31.60
C ASN A 428 -11.85 10.11 -30.37
N PRO A 429 -11.82 11.04 -29.41
CA PRO A 429 -11.02 10.93 -28.17
C PRO A 429 -11.48 9.81 -27.21
N TYR A 430 -12.62 9.17 -27.46
CA TYR A 430 -13.16 8.12 -26.58
C TYR A 430 -12.38 6.81 -26.69
N LEU A 431 -11.75 6.51 -27.83
CA LEU A 431 -10.99 5.26 -28.00
C LEU A 431 -9.65 5.26 -27.23
N LEU A 432 -9.18 6.42 -26.77
CA LEU A 432 -8.01 6.56 -25.89
C LEU A 432 -8.30 6.20 -24.43
N LEU A 433 -9.51 6.44 -23.92
CA LEU A 433 -9.92 5.99 -22.60
C LEU A 433 -10.09 4.46 -22.50
N ALA A 434 -10.30 3.79 -23.63
CA ALA A 434 -10.31 2.34 -23.70
C ALA A 434 -8.91 1.74 -23.48
N ALA A 435 -7.86 2.48 -23.87
CA ALA A 435 -6.46 2.11 -23.66
C ALA A 435 -6.08 2.15 -22.17
N LEU A 436 -6.66 3.10 -21.45
CA LEU A 436 -6.40 3.32 -20.03
C LEU A 436 -6.85 2.14 -19.15
N ALA A 437 -7.72 1.24 -19.61
CA ALA A 437 -8.28 0.11 -18.85
C ALA A 437 -7.28 -0.98 -18.48
N ASP A 438 -6.49 -1.35 -19.47
CA ASP A 438 -5.58 -2.48 -19.37
C ASP A 438 -4.21 -1.99 -18.83
N LEU A 439 -3.85 -0.73 -19.09
CA LEU A 439 -2.63 -0.07 -18.60
C LEU A 439 -2.66 0.39 -17.12
N SER A 440 -3.82 0.84 -16.62
CA SER A 440 -3.92 1.44 -15.27
C SER A 440 -3.85 0.45 -14.11
N LEU A 441 -3.86 -0.86 -14.38
CA LEU A 441 -3.62 -1.91 -13.39
C LEU A 441 -2.16 -1.95 -12.92
N ALA A 442 -1.19 -1.55 -13.75
CA ALA A 442 0.23 -1.61 -13.41
C ALA A 442 0.81 -0.23 -13.00
N LEU A 443 0.49 0.85 -13.74
CA LEU A 443 1.17 2.15 -13.61
C LEU A 443 0.23 3.37 -13.81
N PRO A 444 -0.76 3.58 -12.93
CA PRO A 444 -1.85 4.54 -13.15
C PRO A 444 -1.39 6.01 -13.33
N ASP A 445 -0.36 6.46 -12.61
CA ASP A 445 0.18 7.83 -12.75
C ASP A 445 0.80 8.09 -14.13
N LEU A 446 1.57 7.14 -14.66
CA LEU A 446 2.21 7.27 -15.97
C LEU A 446 1.16 7.25 -17.09
N THR A 447 0.10 6.44 -16.94
CA THR A 447 -0.97 6.38 -17.94
C THR A 447 -1.78 7.68 -17.98
N ILE A 448 -2.15 8.23 -16.82
CA ILE A 448 -2.91 9.49 -16.76
C ILE A 448 -2.07 10.68 -17.25
N GLN A 449 -0.77 10.71 -16.97
CA GLN A 449 0.13 11.74 -17.49
C GLN A 449 0.32 11.64 -19.01
N ALA A 450 0.51 10.42 -19.54
CA ALA A 450 0.72 10.20 -20.97
C ALA A 450 -0.50 10.60 -21.83
N PHE A 451 -1.71 10.41 -21.33
CA PHE A 451 -2.94 10.75 -22.05
C PHE A 451 -3.58 12.07 -21.61
N ARG A 452 -2.85 12.90 -20.85
CA ARG A 452 -3.40 14.12 -20.24
C ARG A 452 -4.01 15.09 -21.25
N GLU A 453 -3.35 15.32 -22.38
CA GLU A 453 -3.87 16.22 -23.42
C GLU A 453 -5.12 15.67 -24.12
N GLU A 454 -5.19 14.36 -24.32
CA GLU A 454 -6.34 13.71 -24.95
C GLU A 454 -7.52 13.59 -23.99
N ILE A 455 -7.26 13.28 -22.73
CA ILE A 455 -8.28 13.29 -21.68
C ILE A 455 -8.86 14.70 -21.55
N ALA A 456 -8.04 15.75 -21.61
CA ALA A 456 -8.49 17.14 -21.53
C ALA A 456 -9.50 17.54 -22.63
N LYS A 457 -9.44 16.90 -23.81
CA LYS A 457 -10.36 17.13 -24.94
C LYS A 457 -11.76 16.53 -24.71
N LEU A 458 -11.89 15.59 -23.78
CA LEU A 458 -13.18 14.95 -23.50
C LEU A 458 -14.12 15.86 -22.71
N PRO A 459 -15.45 15.78 -22.94
CA PRO A 459 -16.42 16.42 -22.08
C PRO A 459 -16.25 16.00 -20.63
N GLY A 460 -15.82 16.92 -19.76
CA GLY A 460 -15.55 16.66 -18.34
C GLY A 460 -14.14 16.17 -18.02
N GLY A 461 -13.28 15.97 -19.02
CA GLY A 461 -11.92 15.46 -18.84
C GLY A 461 -10.95 16.43 -18.14
N ASN A 462 -11.08 17.74 -18.38
CA ASN A 462 -10.33 18.76 -17.62
C ASN A 462 -10.63 18.70 -16.11
N GLU A 463 -11.89 18.46 -15.74
CA GLU A 463 -12.28 18.32 -14.34
C GLU A 463 -11.75 17.01 -13.75
N PHE A 464 -11.79 15.92 -14.52
CA PHE A 464 -11.17 14.65 -14.12
C PHE A 464 -9.67 14.80 -13.84
N LEU A 465 -8.89 15.43 -14.73
CA LEU A 465 -7.44 15.64 -14.56
C LEU A 465 -7.14 16.55 -13.37
N ARG A 466 -7.93 17.62 -13.20
CA ARG A 466 -7.80 18.52 -12.06
C ARG A 466 -8.00 17.78 -10.73
N GLN A 467 -9.00 16.90 -10.66
CA GLN A 467 -9.27 16.12 -9.46
C GLN A 467 -8.22 15.04 -9.22
N TRP A 468 -7.70 14.41 -10.28
CA TRP A 468 -6.55 13.51 -10.23
C TRP A 468 -5.35 14.21 -9.58
N ASP A 469 -4.95 15.35 -10.14
CA ASP A 469 -3.84 16.14 -9.62
C ASP A 469 -4.09 16.59 -8.18
N LEU A 470 -5.31 16.97 -7.82
CA LEU A 470 -5.66 17.33 -6.45
C LEU A 470 -5.54 16.14 -5.50
N ILE A 471 -5.97 14.94 -5.89
CA ILE A 471 -5.82 13.74 -5.06
C ILE A 471 -4.34 13.49 -4.77
N TYR A 472 -3.47 13.47 -5.79
CA TYR A 472 -2.06 13.14 -5.61
C TYR A 472 -1.23 14.29 -5.00
N ASN A 473 -1.57 15.56 -5.25
CA ASN A 473 -0.92 16.72 -4.60
C ASN A 473 -1.39 16.96 -3.16
N VAL A 474 -2.68 16.73 -2.84
CA VAL A 474 -3.23 16.89 -1.48
C VAL A 474 -2.90 15.67 -0.61
N LEU A 475 -2.77 14.48 -1.18
CA LEU A 475 -2.16 13.35 -0.46
C LEU A 475 -0.68 13.64 -0.19
N GLY A 476 0.02 14.34 -1.09
CA GLY A 476 1.42 14.77 -1.00
C GLY A 476 1.71 15.84 0.07
N THR A 477 0.74 16.70 0.41
CA THR A 477 0.89 17.76 1.41
C THR A 477 0.09 17.45 2.67
N ALA A 478 0.76 17.40 3.82
CA ALA A 478 0.13 17.15 5.11
C ALA A 478 -1.01 18.15 5.39
N VAL A 479 -2.26 17.69 5.45
CA VAL A 479 -3.37 18.56 5.88
C VAL A 479 -3.89 18.13 7.25
N ALA A 480 -3.31 18.77 8.27
CA ALA A 480 -3.65 18.66 9.69
C ALA A 480 -4.85 19.53 10.11
N LEU A 481 -5.81 19.80 9.20
CA LEU A 481 -6.97 20.66 9.49
C LEU A 481 -8.29 19.88 9.32
N PRO A 482 -9.22 19.95 10.30
CA PRO A 482 -10.56 19.35 10.20
C PRO A 482 -11.36 19.82 8.97
N GLN A 483 -11.15 21.06 8.54
CA GLN A 483 -11.74 21.65 7.33
C GLN A 483 -11.24 20.96 6.03
N ALA A 484 -10.04 20.39 6.04
CA ALA A 484 -9.45 19.71 4.89
C ALA A 484 -9.95 18.27 4.70
N VAL A 485 -10.46 17.63 5.77
CA VAL A 485 -11.13 16.32 5.64
C VAL A 485 -12.37 16.45 4.75
N LEU A 486 -13.10 17.57 4.88
CA LEU A 486 -14.24 17.89 4.02
C LEU A 486 -13.80 18.18 2.58
N ALA A 487 -12.71 18.96 2.40
CA ALA A 487 -12.14 19.24 1.08
C ALA A 487 -11.63 17.96 0.37
N VAL A 488 -10.95 17.05 1.08
CA VAL A 488 -10.51 15.75 0.54
C VAL A 488 -11.71 14.87 0.20
N SER A 489 -12.73 14.80 1.07
CA SER A 489 -13.95 14.05 0.74
C SER A 489 -14.68 14.62 -0.47
N GLN A 490 -14.73 15.94 -0.63
CA GLN A 490 -15.33 16.58 -1.81
C GLN A 490 -14.50 16.36 -3.07
N VAL A 491 -13.17 16.43 -2.98
CA VAL A 491 -12.24 16.12 -4.08
C VAL A 491 -12.40 14.67 -4.51
N VAL A 492 -12.47 13.73 -3.58
CA VAL A 492 -12.69 12.30 -3.85
C VAL A 492 -14.07 12.07 -4.47
N VAL A 493 -15.13 12.61 -3.88
CA VAL A 493 -16.49 12.56 -4.44
C VAL A 493 -16.52 13.12 -5.86
N THR A 494 -15.87 14.26 -6.09
CA THR A 494 -15.83 14.93 -7.40
C THR A 494 -15.00 14.11 -8.39
N PHE A 495 -13.91 13.47 -7.96
CA PHE A 495 -13.12 12.56 -8.78
C PHE A 495 -13.93 11.35 -9.26
N TYR A 496 -14.63 10.66 -8.35
CA TYR A 496 -15.50 9.55 -8.73
C TYR A 496 -16.62 10.03 -9.65
N ARG A 497 -17.28 11.17 -9.37
CA ARG A 497 -18.26 11.81 -10.27
C ARG A 497 -17.69 12.11 -11.65
N SER A 498 -16.45 12.59 -11.75
CA SER A 498 -15.79 12.85 -13.02
C SER A 498 -15.49 11.56 -13.79
N CYS A 499 -15.05 10.49 -13.13
CA CYS A 499 -14.92 9.16 -13.75
C CYS A 499 -16.27 8.70 -14.35
N LEU A 500 -17.37 8.99 -13.66
CA LEU A 500 -18.71 8.57 -14.08
C LEU A 500 -19.29 9.42 -15.19
N ASN A 501 -19.05 10.73 -15.17
CA ASN A 501 -19.43 11.59 -16.27
C ASN A 501 -18.73 11.17 -17.56
N LEU A 502 -17.47 10.72 -17.45
CA LEU A 502 -16.74 10.13 -18.57
C LEU A 502 -17.30 8.75 -19.00
N MET A 503 -17.72 7.90 -18.05
CA MET A 503 -18.35 6.60 -18.34
C MET A 503 -19.74 6.70 -19.00
N LYS A 504 -20.46 7.83 -18.84
CA LYS A 504 -21.83 8.04 -19.35
C LYS A 504 -21.88 8.59 -20.79
N LEU A 505 -20.74 8.86 -21.40
CA LEU A 505 -20.71 9.49 -22.72
C LEU A 505 -21.28 8.49 -23.76
N PRO A 506 -22.21 8.90 -24.65
CA PRO A 506 -22.90 7.99 -25.57
C PRO A 506 -21.99 7.17 -26.50
N GLU A 507 -20.75 7.64 -26.69
CA GLU A 507 -19.71 7.05 -27.53
C GLU A 507 -18.65 6.27 -26.73
N ALA A 508 -18.80 6.16 -25.40
CA ALA A 508 -17.87 5.41 -24.56
C ALA A 508 -18.02 3.90 -24.83
N THR A 509 -17.03 3.31 -25.50
CA THR A 509 -16.99 1.86 -25.74
C THR A 509 -16.88 1.09 -24.41
N GLU A 510 -17.25 -0.19 -24.38
CA GLU A 510 -17.15 -1.02 -23.17
C GLU A 510 -15.74 -1.00 -22.54
N LYS A 511 -14.71 -0.92 -23.38
CA LYS A 511 -13.31 -0.81 -22.98
C LYS A 511 -13.01 0.51 -22.23
N VAL A 512 -13.59 1.64 -22.65
CA VAL A 512 -13.49 2.95 -21.93
C VAL A 512 -14.04 2.85 -20.52
N THR A 513 -15.16 2.16 -20.42
CA THR A 513 -15.86 1.98 -19.15
C THR A 513 -15.06 1.08 -18.21
N LYS A 514 -14.37 0.05 -18.72
CA LYS A 514 -13.37 -0.74 -17.95
C LYS A 514 -12.19 0.15 -17.51
N GLY A 515 -11.72 1.04 -18.39
CA GLY A 515 -10.78 2.14 -18.18
C GLY A 515 -10.92 2.86 -16.86
N LEU A 516 -12.00 3.59 -16.81
CA LEU A 516 -12.33 4.50 -15.72
C LEU A 516 -12.63 3.74 -14.43
N ARG A 517 -13.11 2.49 -14.53
CA ARG A 517 -13.31 1.62 -13.36
C ARG A 517 -11.99 1.18 -12.71
N THR A 518 -11.01 0.79 -13.52
CA THR A 518 -9.68 0.41 -13.01
C THR A 518 -9.00 1.59 -12.31
N VAL A 519 -9.03 2.77 -12.93
CA VAL A 519 -8.49 4.02 -12.35
C VAL A 519 -9.19 4.35 -11.03
N ALA A 520 -10.52 4.21 -10.96
CA ALA A 520 -11.29 4.41 -9.74
C ALA A 520 -10.88 3.44 -8.62
N VAL A 521 -10.52 2.19 -8.94
CA VAL A 521 -10.02 1.22 -7.94
C VAL A 521 -8.60 1.49 -7.50
N SER A 522 -7.71 1.93 -8.38
CA SER A 522 -6.36 2.33 -7.98
C SER A 522 -6.42 3.49 -6.97
N VAL A 523 -7.26 4.50 -7.23
CA VAL A 523 -7.48 5.60 -6.27
C VAL A 523 -8.16 5.11 -4.99
N PHE A 524 -9.12 4.18 -5.06
CA PHE A 524 -9.71 3.56 -3.87
C PHE A 524 -8.64 2.87 -2.99
N LEU A 525 -7.74 2.10 -3.61
CA LEU A 525 -6.65 1.40 -2.93
C LEU A 525 -5.68 2.38 -2.28
N ASP A 526 -5.28 3.44 -2.98
CA ASP A 526 -4.38 4.45 -2.43
C ASP A 526 -5.00 5.17 -1.23
N LEU A 527 -6.29 5.50 -1.30
CA LEU A 527 -7.05 6.15 -0.22
C LEU A 527 -7.32 5.24 0.99
N ASN A 528 -7.35 3.93 0.78
CA ASN A 528 -7.60 2.92 1.82
C ASN A 528 -6.37 2.03 2.07
N SER A 529 -5.18 2.55 1.73
CA SER A 529 -3.90 1.87 1.94
C SER A 529 -3.73 1.55 3.43
N GLY A 530 -3.42 0.29 3.72
CA GLY A 530 -3.39 -0.28 5.09
C GLY A 530 -4.63 -1.10 5.49
N VAL A 531 -5.72 -1.06 4.72
CA VAL A 531 -6.92 -1.90 4.95
C VAL A 531 -7.16 -2.92 3.84
N PHE A 532 -6.89 -2.56 2.58
CA PHE A 532 -7.09 -3.43 1.42
C PHE A 532 -5.81 -3.50 0.56
N GLN A 533 -5.44 -4.69 0.08
CA GLN A 533 -4.38 -4.87 -0.91
C GLN A 533 -5.00 -5.12 -2.31
N ARG A 534 -4.26 -4.80 -3.37
CA ARG A 534 -4.74 -4.94 -4.75
C ARG A 534 -5.18 -6.37 -5.11
N LYS A 535 -4.47 -7.38 -4.59
CA LYS A 535 -4.78 -8.80 -4.80
C LYS A 535 -6.08 -9.25 -4.11
N ASP A 536 -6.64 -8.44 -3.22
CA ASP A 536 -7.83 -8.79 -2.44
C ASP A 536 -9.13 -8.38 -3.16
N LEU A 537 -9.04 -7.68 -4.31
CA LEU A 537 -10.18 -6.98 -4.94
C LEU A 537 -10.43 -7.41 -6.40
N ARG A 538 -11.71 -7.49 -6.79
CA ARG A 538 -12.15 -7.61 -8.20
C ARG A 538 -13.36 -6.71 -8.47
N ILE A 539 -13.37 -5.99 -9.59
CA ILE A 539 -14.54 -5.22 -10.07
C ILE A 539 -15.36 -6.09 -11.01
N PHE A 540 -16.68 -6.05 -10.87
CA PHE A 540 -17.58 -6.74 -11.80
C PHE A 540 -17.97 -5.88 -13.00
N SER A 541 -18.15 -6.53 -14.14
CA SER A 541 -18.81 -5.98 -15.33
C SER A 541 -20.35 -5.95 -15.17
N PRO A 542 -21.09 -5.12 -15.94
CA PRO A 542 -22.53 -4.96 -15.78
C PRO A 542 -23.35 -6.23 -16.02
N THR A 543 -22.81 -7.14 -16.83
CA THR A 543 -23.36 -8.47 -17.09
C THR A 543 -23.12 -9.43 -15.92
N GLU A 544 -21.98 -9.32 -15.24
CA GLU A 544 -21.69 -10.08 -13.99
C GLU A 544 -22.48 -9.56 -12.77
N TRP A 545 -23.06 -8.36 -12.85
CA TRP A 545 -23.95 -7.83 -11.80
C TRP A 545 -25.30 -8.54 -11.72
N VAL A 546 -25.61 -9.35 -12.75
CA VAL A 546 -26.79 -10.22 -12.80
C VAL A 546 -26.47 -11.53 -12.07
N ILE A 547 -26.24 -11.47 -10.76
CA ILE A 547 -26.03 -12.70 -9.96
C ILE A 547 -27.38 -13.46 -9.86
N PRO A 548 -27.48 -14.71 -10.33
CA PRO A 548 -28.76 -15.41 -10.46
C PRO A 548 -29.40 -15.80 -9.12
N SER A 549 -30.72 -15.59 -9.06
CA SER A 549 -31.70 -16.23 -8.15
C SER A 549 -31.35 -16.33 -6.66
N ALA A 550 -31.19 -15.19 -5.98
CA ALA A 550 -31.58 -15.02 -4.56
C ALA A 550 -31.71 -13.54 -4.10
N GLY A 551 -31.91 -12.56 -5.01
CA GLY A 551 -32.56 -11.29 -4.65
C GLY A 551 -31.72 -10.03 -4.45
N PHE A 552 -30.61 -9.83 -5.19
CA PHE A 552 -29.79 -8.61 -5.05
C PHE A 552 -30.14 -7.52 -6.07
N ILE A 553 -29.71 -7.65 -7.32
CA ILE A 553 -30.13 -6.79 -8.43
C ILE A 553 -30.28 -7.70 -9.65
N SER A 554 -31.43 -7.65 -10.29
CA SER A 554 -31.84 -8.69 -11.25
C SER A 554 -31.94 -8.20 -12.68
N LYS A 555 -31.82 -6.89 -12.88
CA LYS A 555 -31.97 -6.25 -14.19
C LYS A 555 -30.81 -5.31 -14.42
N THR A 556 -30.26 -5.36 -15.64
CA THR A 556 -29.22 -4.44 -16.11
C THR A 556 -29.64 -2.98 -15.90
N SER A 557 -30.91 -2.65 -16.14
CA SER A 557 -31.44 -1.30 -15.92
C SER A 557 -31.39 -0.82 -14.46
N GLU A 558 -31.54 -1.71 -13.47
CA GLU A 558 -31.41 -1.35 -12.06
C GLU A 558 -29.94 -1.01 -11.73
N CYS A 559 -29.01 -1.71 -12.37
CA CYS A 559 -27.59 -1.46 -12.22
C CYS A 559 -27.11 -0.22 -12.98
N ASP A 560 -27.65 0.04 -14.17
CA ASP A 560 -27.35 1.23 -14.96
C ASP A 560 -27.69 2.49 -14.17
N VAL A 561 -28.78 2.46 -13.40
CA VAL A 561 -29.19 3.56 -12.52
C VAL A 561 -28.23 3.75 -11.34
N LEU A 562 -27.61 2.67 -10.82
CA LEU A 562 -26.54 2.77 -9.82
C LEU A 562 -25.24 3.33 -10.39
N ILE A 563 -24.82 2.88 -11.59
CA ILE A 563 -23.71 3.50 -12.32
C ILE A 563 -24.01 4.97 -12.54
N GLN A 564 -25.23 5.32 -12.95
CA GLN A 564 -25.59 6.70 -13.20
C GLN A 564 -25.41 7.58 -11.97
N ASN A 565 -25.54 7.02 -10.76
CA ASN A 565 -25.28 7.78 -9.55
C ASN A 565 -23.83 7.71 -9.08
N GLY A 566 -23.06 6.74 -9.55
CA GLY A 566 -21.68 6.57 -9.14
C GLY A 566 -21.39 5.49 -8.15
N ALA A 567 -22.34 4.59 -7.99
CA ALA A 567 -22.17 3.41 -7.19
C ALA A 567 -21.65 2.25 -8.07
N PHE A 568 -20.77 1.43 -7.50
CA PHE A 568 -20.30 0.21 -8.14
C PHE A 568 -20.14 -0.91 -7.11
N PHE A 569 -20.19 -2.15 -7.60
CA PHE A 569 -19.95 -3.33 -6.78
C PHE A 569 -18.52 -3.81 -6.93
N MET A 570 -17.94 -4.22 -5.82
CA MET A 570 -16.61 -4.79 -5.71
C MET A 570 -16.70 -6.11 -4.95
N GLU A 571 -15.95 -7.11 -5.37
CA GLU A 571 -15.74 -8.32 -4.59
C GLU A 571 -14.59 -8.12 -3.61
N LEU A 572 -14.79 -8.55 -2.37
CA LEU A 572 -13.82 -8.56 -1.30
C LEU A 572 -13.41 -10.02 -1.06
N ASP A 573 -12.09 -10.30 -1.08
CA ASP A 573 -11.45 -11.59 -0.80
C ASP A 573 -11.24 -12.52 -2.03
N ALA A 574 -10.43 -12.06 -2.99
CA ALA A 574 -10.01 -12.88 -4.14
C ALA A 574 -9.01 -14.01 -3.79
N ALA A 575 -8.34 -13.94 -2.63
CA ALA A 575 -7.45 -14.99 -2.15
C ALA A 575 -8.21 -16.28 -1.80
N ALA A 576 -9.38 -16.17 -1.17
CA ALA A 576 -10.27 -17.31 -0.94
C ALA A 576 -10.77 -17.95 -2.27
N ILE A 577 -10.82 -17.19 -3.35
CA ILE A 577 -11.18 -17.69 -4.69
C ILE A 577 -10.03 -18.51 -5.28
N MET A 578 -8.80 -18.00 -5.22
CA MET A 578 -7.59 -18.73 -5.64
C MET A 578 -7.42 -20.06 -4.90
N GLU A 579 -7.73 -20.08 -3.59
CA GLU A 579 -7.72 -21.32 -2.80
C GLU A 579 -8.79 -22.33 -3.24
N ASN A 580 -9.97 -21.86 -3.65
CA ASN A 580 -11.04 -22.72 -4.18
C ASN A 580 -10.76 -23.19 -5.62
N ILE A 581 -10.17 -22.35 -6.46
CA ILE A 581 -9.68 -22.70 -7.80
C ILE A 581 -8.59 -23.78 -7.70
N ASN A 582 -7.64 -23.63 -6.77
CA ASN A 582 -6.62 -24.64 -6.50
C ASN A 582 -7.19 -25.97 -5.97
N LYS A 583 -8.41 -25.97 -5.44
CA LYS A 583 -9.16 -27.18 -5.05
C LYS A 583 -10.02 -27.75 -6.19
N GLY A 584 -9.89 -27.23 -7.42
CA GLY A 584 -10.64 -27.68 -8.59
C GLY A 584 -12.11 -27.26 -8.60
N ILE A 585 -12.49 -26.26 -7.80
CA ILE A 585 -13.84 -25.72 -7.76
C ILE A 585 -13.92 -24.59 -8.79
N ASP A 586 -14.71 -24.81 -9.84
CA ASP A 586 -15.01 -23.80 -10.85
C ASP A 586 -15.78 -22.61 -10.20
N PRO A 587 -15.18 -21.41 -10.17
CA PRO A 587 -15.76 -20.23 -9.53
C PRO A 587 -17.00 -19.67 -10.24
N ASP A 588 -17.28 -20.14 -11.46
CA ASP A 588 -18.40 -19.71 -12.31
C ASP A 588 -19.63 -20.64 -12.20
N VAL A 589 -19.53 -21.73 -11.43
CA VAL A 589 -20.67 -22.62 -11.19
C VAL A 589 -21.69 -21.93 -10.26
N ILE A 590 -22.88 -21.68 -10.81
CA ILE A 590 -24.04 -20.94 -10.27
C ILE A 590 -24.51 -21.44 -8.87
N GLY A 591 -24.06 -22.61 -8.40
CA GLY A 591 -24.34 -23.18 -7.07
C GLY A 591 -23.17 -23.13 -6.06
N ALA A 592 -21.97 -22.73 -6.49
CA ALA A 592 -20.72 -22.79 -5.72
C ALA A 592 -20.27 -21.44 -5.15
N ILE A 593 -21.15 -20.42 -5.12
CA ILE A 593 -20.88 -19.13 -4.46
C ILE A 593 -20.78 -19.41 -2.96
N SER A 594 -19.56 -19.60 -2.45
CA SER A 594 -19.31 -19.90 -1.04
C SER A 594 -19.96 -18.84 -0.14
N SER A 595 -20.42 -19.26 1.04
CA SER A 595 -20.94 -18.34 2.07
C SER A 595 -19.95 -17.27 2.52
N ASN A 596 -18.68 -17.43 2.14
CA ASN A 596 -17.57 -16.59 2.56
C ASN A 596 -17.26 -15.48 1.54
N ARG A 597 -17.80 -15.53 0.31
CA ARG A 597 -17.63 -14.45 -0.68
C ARG A 597 -18.34 -13.20 -0.19
N LYS A 598 -17.60 -12.11 -0.04
CA LYS A 598 -18.11 -10.82 0.43
C LYS A 598 -18.10 -9.81 -0.72
N PHE A 599 -19.14 -8.98 -0.75
CA PHE A 599 -19.32 -7.95 -1.76
C PHE A 599 -19.43 -6.60 -1.08
N ALA A 600 -18.85 -5.58 -1.68
CA ALA A 600 -18.97 -4.19 -1.27
C ALA A 600 -19.75 -3.40 -2.31
N LEU A 601 -20.68 -2.57 -1.85
CA LEU A 601 -21.23 -1.46 -2.61
C LEU A 601 -20.41 -0.22 -2.27
N VAL A 602 -19.73 0.33 -3.28
CA VAL A 602 -18.90 1.52 -3.15
C VAL A 602 -19.61 2.70 -3.76
N TYR A 603 -19.64 3.82 -3.04
CA TYR A 603 -20.19 5.08 -3.52
C TYR A 603 -19.35 6.24 -2.97
N ASN A 604 -19.01 7.22 -3.82
CA ASN A 604 -18.20 8.39 -3.44
C ASN A 604 -16.85 8.03 -2.77
N GLY A 605 -16.23 6.91 -3.18
CA GLY A 605 -14.95 6.43 -2.61
C GLY A 605 -15.05 5.78 -1.24
N GLU A 606 -16.27 5.48 -0.78
CA GLU A 606 -16.51 4.78 0.49
C GLU A 606 -17.26 3.48 0.25
N ILE A 607 -16.90 2.42 0.98
CA ILE A 607 -17.77 1.26 1.11
C ILE A 607 -18.98 1.69 1.95
N ILE A 608 -20.14 1.78 1.31
CA ILE A 608 -21.38 2.22 1.97
C ILE A 608 -22.20 1.05 2.51
N ALA A 609 -21.94 -0.15 2.00
CA ALA A 609 -22.48 -1.41 2.46
C ALA A 609 -21.55 -2.56 2.05
N GLN A 610 -21.37 -3.57 2.90
CA GLN A 610 -20.71 -4.81 2.52
C GLN A 610 -21.33 -6.04 3.18
N GLY A 611 -21.14 -7.20 2.58
CA GLY A 611 -21.62 -8.46 3.14
C GLY A 611 -21.60 -9.60 2.12
N SER A 612 -21.84 -10.82 2.60
CA SER A 612 -22.06 -11.95 1.70
C SER A 612 -23.50 -11.98 1.21
N ARG A 613 -23.79 -12.89 0.27
CA ARG A 613 -25.17 -13.13 -0.18
C ARG A 613 -26.14 -13.57 0.94
N TYR A 614 -25.64 -13.90 2.13
CA TYR A 614 -26.45 -14.33 3.28
C TYR A 614 -26.54 -13.26 4.38
N ASP A 615 -25.87 -12.12 4.21
CA ASP A 615 -25.92 -11.03 5.16
C ASP A 615 -27.24 -10.25 5.03
N LYS A 616 -28.05 -10.28 6.10
CA LYS A 616 -29.38 -9.64 6.12
C LYS A 616 -29.31 -8.12 6.04
N ALA A 617 -28.29 -7.49 6.62
CA ALA A 617 -28.14 -6.05 6.60
C ALA A 617 -27.76 -5.58 5.19
N TYR A 618 -26.83 -6.30 4.56
CA TYR A 618 -26.46 -6.07 3.17
C TYR A 618 -27.64 -6.28 2.20
N GLN A 619 -28.38 -7.39 2.34
CA GLN A 619 -29.58 -7.67 1.55
C GLN A 619 -30.63 -6.56 1.65
N LYS A 620 -30.86 -6.03 2.85
CA LYS A 620 -31.85 -4.97 3.07
C LYS A 620 -31.50 -3.71 2.27
N ILE A 621 -30.24 -3.30 2.27
CA ILE A 621 -29.78 -2.12 1.52
C ILE A 621 -30.01 -2.31 0.02
N LEU A 622 -29.66 -3.48 -0.50
CA LEU A 622 -29.83 -3.79 -1.92
C LEU A 622 -31.31 -3.88 -2.33
N GLN A 623 -32.17 -4.40 -1.46
CA GLN A 623 -33.62 -4.37 -1.67
C GLN A 623 -34.20 -2.96 -1.67
N GLU A 624 -33.75 -2.07 -0.78
CA GLU A 624 -34.21 -0.68 -0.76
C GLU A 624 -33.73 0.09 -2.01
N ILE A 625 -32.47 -0.11 -2.42
CA ILE A 625 -31.96 0.41 -3.69
C ILE A 625 -32.83 -0.06 -4.86
N ARG A 626 -33.17 -1.34 -4.89
CA ARG A 626 -34.01 -1.92 -5.94
C ARG A 626 -35.44 -1.35 -5.94
N LYS A 627 -35.97 -0.94 -4.79
CA LYS A 627 -37.29 -0.28 -4.75
C LYS A 627 -37.25 1.09 -5.40
N VAL A 628 -36.12 1.79 -5.36
CA VAL A 628 -35.96 3.15 -5.90
C VAL A 628 -35.28 3.20 -7.28
N SER A 629 -34.78 2.07 -7.78
CA SER A 629 -34.03 1.95 -9.04
C SER A 629 -34.84 2.23 -10.31
N TYR A 630 -36.12 2.58 -10.21
CA TYR A 630 -36.90 3.13 -11.32
C TYR A 630 -36.55 4.59 -11.65
N SER A 631 -35.77 5.27 -10.79
CA SER A 631 -35.33 6.66 -11.00
C SER A 631 -33.89 6.86 -10.53
N SER A 632 -33.05 7.41 -11.41
CA SER A 632 -31.68 7.81 -11.06
C SER A 632 -31.64 8.84 -9.96
N GLU A 633 -32.55 9.82 -9.97
CA GLU A 633 -32.62 10.83 -8.92
C GLU A 633 -32.88 10.20 -7.55
N LYS A 634 -33.85 9.29 -7.46
CA LYS A 634 -34.20 8.62 -6.20
C LYS A 634 -33.13 7.66 -5.70
N VAL A 635 -32.41 6.99 -6.61
CA VAL A 635 -31.23 6.19 -6.24
C VAL A 635 -30.14 7.09 -5.68
N GLY A 636 -29.87 8.24 -6.30
CA GLY A 636 -28.91 9.22 -5.80
C GLY A 636 -29.26 9.75 -4.42
N GLU A 637 -30.51 10.14 -4.21
CA GLU A 637 -31.02 10.56 -2.88
C GLU A 637 -30.83 9.47 -1.83
N TYR A 638 -31.13 8.22 -2.18
CA TYR A 638 -30.98 7.10 -1.27
C TYR A 638 -29.51 6.81 -0.93
N LEU A 639 -28.62 6.81 -1.93
CA LEU A 639 -27.18 6.63 -1.74
C LEU A 639 -26.57 7.76 -0.89
N GLU A 640 -26.95 9.01 -1.11
CA GLU A 640 -26.54 10.14 -0.27
C GLU A 640 -27.11 10.03 1.15
N THR A 641 -28.34 9.52 1.30
CA THR A 641 -28.90 9.22 2.64
C THR A 641 -28.06 8.18 3.37
N ILE A 642 -27.59 7.14 2.67
CA ILE A 642 -26.71 6.11 3.23
C ILE A 642 -25.35 6.68 3.63
N VAL A 643 -24.75 7.55 2.80
CA VAL A 643 -23.43 8.17 3.09
C VAL A 643 -23.51 9.13 4.27
N ASN A 644 -24.53 10.00 4.28
CA ASN A 644 -24.69 11.05 5.28
C ASN A 644 -25.36 10.54 6.57
N ARG A 645 -25.69 9.25 6.66
CA ARG A 645 -26.27 8.69 7.87
C ARG A 645 -25.28 8.75 9.02
N ARG A 646 -25.83 8.94 10.21
CA ARG A 646 -25.10 8.72 11.45
C ARG A 646 -24.90 7.21 11.66
N ARG A 647 -23.67 6.73 11.51
CA ARG A 647 -23.29 5.32 11.64
C ARG A 647 -23.32 4.89 13.10
N ILE A 648 -23.83 3.70 13.38
CA ILE A 648 -23.81 3.09 14.71
C ILE A 648 -22.57 2.21 14.76
N VAL A 649 -21.57 2.60 15.56
CA VAL A 649 -20.32 1.85 15.62
C VAL A 649 -20.27 0.87 16.78
N SER A 650 -19.72 -0.30 16.52
CA SER A 650 -19.39 -1.33 17.49
C SER A 650 -17.99 -1.89 17.20
N VAL A 651 -17.46 -2.68 18.12
CA VAL A 651 -16.28 -3.51 17.84
C VAL A 651 -16.68 -4.71 16.99
N GLU A 652 -15.71 -5.30 16.27
CA GLU A 652 -15.92 -6.58 15.59
C GLU A 652 -16.42 -7.66 16.57
N THR A 653 -17.25 -8.58 16.05
CA THR A 653 -17.67 -9.77 16.80
C THR A 653 -16.45 -10.54 17.31
N ASP A 654 -16.60 -11.14 18.49
CA ASP A 654 -15.56 -11.90 19.20
C ASP A 654 -14.40 -11.07 19.81
N VAL A 655 -14.49 -9.74 19.77
CA VAL A 655 -13.55 -8.86 20.50
C VAL A 655 -13.97 -8.70 21.96
N ASN A 656 -13.10 -9.14 22.89
CA ASN A 656 -13.30 -8.94 24.33
C ASN A 656 -12.95 -7.50 24.73
N LEU A 657 -13.91 -6.76 25.29
CA LEU A 657 -13.65 -5.45 25.89
C LEU A 657 -12.93 -5.57 27.24
N GLY A 658 -12.26 -4.50 27.67
CA GLY A 658 -11.59 -4.43 28.97
C GLY A 658 -10.29 -5.24 29.08
N ILE A 659 -9.95 -6.03 28.07
CA ILE A 659 -8.68 -6.75 28.02
C ILE A 659 -7.54 -5.76 28.00
N THR A 660 -6.51 -6.02 28.78
CA THR A 660 -5.27 -5.23 28.71
C THR A 660 -4.53 -5.60 27.42
N PRO A 661 -3.90 -4.65 26.73
CA PRO A 661 -3.13 -4.97 25.52
C PRO A 661 -1.98 -5.91 25.90
N GLU A 662 -1.71 -6.96 25.12
CA GLU A 662 -0.55 -7.83 25.33
C GLU A 662 0.76 -7.02 25.36
N LYS A 663 0.78 -5.84 24.70
CA LYS A 663 1.87 -4.88 24.72
C LYS A 663 1.51 -3.41 24.72
N GLY A 664 2.35 -2.66 25.42
CA GLY A 664 2.25 -1.21 25.53
C GLY A 664 1.04 -0.75 26.31
N ILE A 665 0.77 0.54 26.18
CA ILE A 665 -0.34 1.20 26.91
C ILE A 665 -1.57 1.36 26.03
N LYS A 666 -1.46 1.13 24.71
CA LYS A 666 -2.50 1.34 23.73
C LYS A 666 -3.15 0.02 23.32
N MET A 667 -4.47 -0.01 23.32
CA MET A 667 -5.28 -1.09 22.77
C MET A 667 -6.11 -0.52 21.63
N SER A 668 -5.98 -1.08 20.43
CA SER A 668 -6.79 -0.67 19.27
C SER A 668 -7.96 -1.63 19.11
N PHE A 669 -9.16 -1.07 19.00
CA PHE A 669 -10.37 -1.81 18.69
C PHE A 669 -10.84 -1.43 17.30
N ARG A 670 -10.83 -2.39 16.38
CA ARG A 670 -11.42 -2.21 15.04
C ARG A 670 -12.90 -1.94 15.18
N LEU A 671 -13.34 -0.78 14.69
CA LEU A 671 -14.73 -0.37 14.67
C LEU A 671 -15.37 -0.76 13.36
N ILE A 672 -16.54 -1.37 13.46
CA ILE A 672 -17.44 -1.63 12.35
C ILE A 672 -18.74 -0.86 12.56
N ASP A 673 -19.38 -0.45 11.47
CA ASP A 673 -20.74 0.08 11.50
C ASP A 673 -21.79 -1.04 11.50
N GLU A 674 -23.07 -0.66 11.56
CA GLU A 674 -24.20 -1.59 11.56
C GLU A 674 -24.31 -2.45 10.28
N PHE A 675 -23.55 -2.13 9.24
CA PHE A 675 -23.46 -2.87 7.98
C PHE A 675 -22.11 -3.57 7.82
N GLY A 676 -21.36 -3.70 8.91
CA GLY A 676 -20.06 -4.35 8.94
C GLY A 676 -18.94 -3.55 8.28
N ASN A 677 -19.18 -2.31 7.82
CA ASN A 677 -18.15 -1.48 7.19
C ASN A 677 -17.15 -1.01 8.23
N TYR A 678 -15.85 -1.00 7.88
CA TYR A 678 -14.84 -0.40 8.74
C TYR A 678 -15.14 1.09 8.98
N ALA A 679 -15.36 1.45 10.24
CA ALA A 679 -15.67 2.81 10.69
C ALA A 679 -14.44 3.52 11.29
N GLY A 680 -13.33 2.80 11.49
CA GLY A 680 -12.12 3.31 12.12
C GLY A 680 -11.61 2.38 13.22
N GLU A 681 -10.78 2.95 14.09
CA GLU A 681 -10.20 2.28 15.24
C GLU A 681 -10.37 3.13 16.50
N LEU A 682 -10.98 2.56 17.53
CA LEU A 682 -10.99 3.16 18.85
C LEU A 682 -9.73 2.71 19.59
N ILE A 683 -8.86 3.65 19.89
CA ILE A 683 -7.59 3.38 20.56
C ILE A 683 -7.72 3.84 22.01
N ARG A 684 -7.68 2.91 22.96
CA ARG A 684 -7.57 3.20 24.39
C ARG A 684 -6.11 3.20 24.82
N ALA A 685 -5.65 4.27 25.47
CA ALA A 685 -4.37 4.37 26.15
C ALA A 685 -4.54 4.41 27.67
N GLN A 686 -3.77 3.64 28.43
CA GLN A 686 -3.65 3.84 29.88
C GLN A 686 -2.55 4.88 30.19
N GLU A 687 -2.91 6.00 30.84
CA GLU A 687 -1.95 6.99 31.35
C GLU A 687 -1.50 6.64 32.79
N LYS A 688 -0.58 7.43 33.37
CA LYS A 688 -0.11 7.22 34.75
C LYS A 688 -1.29 7.11 35.74
N GLY A 689 -1.28 6.04 36.54
CA GLY A 689 -2.32 5.73 37.53
C GLY A 689 -3.54 5.05 36.91
N ASP A 690 -4.72 5.47 37.38
CA ASP A 690 -5.98 4.79 37.06
C ASP A 690 -6.74 5.51 35.95
N LYS A 691 -6.06 6.27 35.07
CA LYS A 691 -6.68 7.04 33.98
C LYS A 691 -6.55 6.33 32.64
N LEU A 692 -7.66 6.17 31.93
CA LEU A 692 -7.72 5.73 30.54
C LEU A 692 -8.06 6.92 29.65
N VAL A 693 -7.39 7.06 28.52
CA VAL A 693 -7.68 8.06 27.48
C VAL A 693 -8.04 7.33 26.21
N TYR A 694 -9.01 7.85 25.47
CA TYR A 694 -9.47 7.26 24.21
C TYR A 694 -9.20 8.22 23.08
N SER A 695 -8.78 7.68 21.94
CA SER A 695 -8.61 8.38 20.66
C SER A 695 -9.25 7.56 19.55
N LEU A 696 -9.64 8.22 18.45
CA LEU A 696 -10.23 7.54 17.30
C LEU A 696 -9.29 7.69 16.11
N SER A 697 -9.10 6.66 15.31
CA SER A 697 -8.46 6.74 14.00
C SER A 697 -9.51 6.44 12.94
N VAL A 698 -9.64 7.27 11.90
CA VAL A 698 -10.57 7.03 10.79
C VAL A 698 -9.75 7.04 9.50
N ARG A 699 -9.74 5.92 8.76
CA ARG A 699 -8.91 5.74 7.54
C ARG A 699 -7.43 6.06 7.78
N GLY A 700 -6.86 5.52 8.85
CA GLY A 700 -5.46 5.78 9.22
C GLY A 700 -5.17 7.21 9.72
N LYS A 701 -6.17 8.10 9.77
CA LYS A 701 -6.01 9.49 10.24
C LYS A 701 -6.50 9.64 11.69
N PRO A 702 -5.64 10.09 12.62
CA PRO A 702 -6.04 10.31 14.00
C PRO A 702 -7.07 11.44 14.11
N GLN A 703 -8.13 11.17 14.88
CA GLN A 703 -9.20 12.07 15.27
C GLN A 703 -9.09 12.31 16.77
N LYS A 704 -9.12 13.59 17.15
CA LYS A 704 -9.06 13.97 18.56
C LYS A 704 -10.38 13.64 19.24
N LEU A 705 -10.37 12.63 20.10
CA LEU A 705 -11.40 12.43 21.11
C LEU A 705 -10.92 13.09 22.41
N ASN A 706 -11.69 14.00 22.99
CA ASN A 706 -11.40 14.49 24.35
C ASN A 706 -12.10 13.57 25.36
N CYS A 707 -11.76 12.28 25.32
CA CYS A 707 -12.43 11.25 26.11
C CYS A 707 -11.46 10.61 27.09
N PHE A 708 -11.81 10.60 28.37
CA PHE A 708 -11.06 9.87 29.37
C PHE A 708 -11.95 9.28 30.44
N THR A 709 -11.45 8.25 31.11
CA THR A 709 -12.00 7.75 32.37
C THR A 709 -10.92 7.70 33.42
N ARG A 710 -11.30 7.75 34.68
CA ARG A 710 -10.42 7.57 35.82
C ARG A 710 -11.15 6.82 36.93
N LEU A 711 -10.48 5.88 37.58
CA LEU A 711 -10.97 5.33 38.83
C LEU A 711 -10.59 6.26 39.97
N LEU A 712 -11.57 6.64 40.80
CA LEU A 712 -11.36 7.47 41.98
C LEU A 712 -11.47 6.63 43.24
N ASP A 713 -10.59 6.94 44.17
CA ASP A 713 -10.64 6.58 45.58
C ASP A 713 -10.91 7.84 46.42
N GLU A 714 -11.10 7.66 47.73
CA GLU A 714 -11.34 8.78 48.65
C GLU A 714 -10.23 9.86 48.56
N LYS A 715 -8.96 9.45 48.48
CA LYS A 715 -7.82 10.39 48.42
C LYS A 715 -7.83 11.26 47.17
N SER A 716 -8.11 10.67 46.01
CA SER A 716 -8.15 11.36 44.72
C SER A 716 -9.44 12.16 44.50
N ALA A 717 -10.49 11.88 45.28
CA ALA A 717 -11.74 12.62 45.28
C ALA A 717 -11.69 13.93 46.08
N ILE A 718 -10.85 14.01 47.13
CA ILE A 718 -10.75 15.17 48.04
C ILE A 718 -10.51 16.51 47.32
N PRO A 719 -9.56 16.66 46.37
CA PRO A 719 -9.26 17.97 45.78
C PRO A 719 -10.43 18.61 45.03
N ASN A 720 -11.39 17.80 44.59
CA ASN A 720 -12.60 18.26 43.89
C ASN A 720 -13.86 18.03 44.73
N GLU A 721 -13.71 17.74 46.03
CA GLU A 721 -14.80 17.48 46.99
C GLU A 721 -15.82 16.42 46.52
N LEU A 722 -15.37 15.42 45.75
CA LEU A 722 -16.27 14.42 45.16
C LEU A 722 -16.75 13.40 46.23
N PRO A 723 -18.02 12.94 46.17
CA PRO A 723 -18.62 12.06 47.17
C PRO A 723 -18.17 10.60 47.02
N VAL A 724 -16.91 10.31 47.34
CA VAL A 724 -16.30 8.97 47.41
C VAL A 724 -15.82 8.73 48.83
N TYR A 725 -16.23 7.62 49.45
CA TYR A 725 -16.02 7.40 50.89
C TYR A 725 -15.28 6.10 51.19
N GLY A 726 -14.35 6.15 52.14
CA GLY A 726 -13.61 4.99 52.62
C GLY A 726 -12.95 4.19 51.50
N ASN A 727 -13.32 2.91 51.37
CA ASN A 727 -12.70 1.98 50.42
C ASN A 727 -13.39 1.94 49.05
N GLU A 728 -14.33 2.85 48.77
CA GLU A 728 -15.03 2.87 47.49
C GLU A 728 -14.09 3.10 46.29
N ARG A 729 -14.44 2.48 45.16
CA ARG A 729 -13.81 2.62 43.86
C ARG A 729 -14.84 3.05 42.84
N MET A 730 -14.76 4.32 42.47
CA MET A 730 -15.79 5.00 41.69
C MET A 730 -15.23 5.45 40.34
N LEU A 731 -15.83 5.00 39.24
CA LEU A 731 -15.41 5.37 37.89
C LEU A 731 -15.97 6.75 37.52
N MET A 732 -15.09 7.68 37.18
CA MET A 732 -15.42 8.98 36.62
C MET A 732 -15.02 9.02 35.15
N GLY A 733 -15.85 9.59 34.27
CA GLY A 733 -15.50 9.77 32.86
C GLY A 733 -15.98 11.09 32.31
N ASP A 734 -15.15 11.70 31.46
CA ASP A 734 -15.56 12.81 30.60
C ASP A 734 -15.48 12.34 29.15
N PHE A 735 -16.64 12.30 28.50
CA PHE A 735 -16.80 11.82 27.12
C PHE A 735 -17.10 13.00 26.19
N ASN A 736 -16.25 14.02 26.23
CA ASN A 736 -16.34 15.18 25.35
C ASN A 736 -15.89 14.82 23.93
N ILE A 737 -16.72 14.04 23.23
CA ILE A 737 -16.54 13.71 21.83
C ILE A 737 -16.97 14.95 21.03
N PRO A 738 -16.13 15.52 20.14
CA PRO A 738 -16.52 16.65 19.29
C PRO A 738 -17.82 16.39 18.53
N LYS A 739 -18.63 17.44 18.34
CA LYS A 739 -19.94 17.30 17.66
C LYS A 739 -19.79 16.82 16.22
N THR A 740 -18.72 17.23 15.53
CA THR A 740 -18.37 16.77 14.18
C THR A 740 -18.15 15.26 14.09
N ILE A 741 -17.76 14.60 15.18
CA ILE A 741 -17.63 13.14 15.28
C ILE A 741 -18.98 12.53 15.68
N THR A 742 -19.67 13.09 16.68
CA THR A 742 -20.95 12.52 17.14
C THR A 742 -22.06 12.66 16.11
N ASP A 743 -22.01 13.63 15.21
CA ASP A 743 -22.95 13.75 14.07
C ASP A 743 -22.76 12.61 13.06
N LYS A 744 -21.54 12.08 12.92
CA LYS A 744 -21.21 10.98 12.00
C LYS A 744 -21.29 9.60 12.65
N TYR A 745 -20.95 9.50 13.93
CA TYR A 745 -20.85 8.24 14.66
C TYR A 745 -21.65 8.29 15.95
N SER A 746 -22.42 7.24 16.20
CA SER A 746 -23.13 6.99 17.45
C SER A 746 -22.62 5.72 18.11
N GLY A 747 -22.80 5.58 19.42
CA GLY A 747 -22.34 4.41 20.17
C GLY A 747 -20.95 4.56 20.81
N LEU A 748 -20.09 5.45 20.29
CA LEU A 748 -18.72 5.67 20.81
C LEU A 748 -18.66 5.87 22.34
N GLY A 749 -19.51 6.74 22.90
CA GLY A 749 -19.51 6.99 24.35
C GLY A 749 -19.93 5.78 25.19
N ASP A 750 -20.83 4.93 24.68
CA ASP A 750 -21.24 3.71 25.37
C ASP A 750 -20.16 2.63 25.26
N LEU A 751 -19.48 2.56 24.11
CA LEU A 751 -18.34 1.69 23.90
C LEU A 751 -17.18 2.04 24.83
N VAL A 752 -16.81 3.32 24.91
CA VAL A 752 -15.79 3.84 25.83
C VAL A 752 -16.14 3.53 27.29
N LEU A 753 -17.39 3.76 27.69
CA LEU A 753 -17.86 3.44 29.05
C LEU A 753 -17.80 1.94 29.33
N SER A 754 -18.28 1.12 28.39
CA SER A 754 -18.32 -0.33 28.52
C SER A 754 -16.92 -0.93 28.61
N ASP A 755 -16.01 -0.47 27.76
CA ASP A 755 -14.61 -0.89 27.77
C ASP A 755 -13.89 -0.47 29.06
N ALA A 756 -14.09 0.77 29.52
CA ALA A 756 -13.52 1.24 30.78
C ALA A 756 -14.04 0.40 31.97
N MET A 757 -15.34 0.18 32.06
CA MET A 757 -15.92 -0.65 33.13
C MET A 757 -15.34 -2.07 33.11
N ALA A 758 -15.31 -2.71 31.95
CA ALA A 758 -14.73 -4.03 31.78
C ALA A 758 -13.25 -4.05 32.17
N PHE A 759 -12.49 -3.01 31.82
CA PHE A 759 -11.08 -2.88 32.17
C PHE A 759 -10.83 -2.86 33.68
N TYR A 760 -11.53 -2.00 34.41
CA TYR A 760 -11.34 -1.91 35.86
C TYR A 760 -11.89 -3.14 36.60
N GLN A 761 -12.97 -3.76 36.12
CA GLN A 761 -13.54 -4.96 36.73
C GLN A 761 -12.69 -6.21 36.49
N THR A 762 -12.10 -6.36 35.31
CA THR A 762 -11.29 -7.55 34.97
C THR A 762 -9.91 -7.50 35.63
N ASN A 763 -9.38 -6.30 35.88
CA ASN A 763 -8.04 -6.13 36.41
C ASN A 763 -8.04 -6.03 37.94
N LYS A 764 -7.78 -7.17 38.60
CA LYS A 764 -7.84 -7.35 40.07
C LYS A 764 -7.12 -6.27 40.88
N LYS A 765 -6.09 -5.62 40.33
CA LYS A 765 -5.32 -4.57 41.02
C LYS A 765 -6.15 -3.35 41.42
N PHE A 766 -7.26 -3.09 40.74
CA PHE A 766 -8.12 -1.93 41.00
C PHE A 766 -9.23 -2.21 42.01
N GLY A 767 -9.40 -3.46 42.44
CA GLY A 767 -10.50 -3.88 43.30
C GLY A 767 -11.84 -3.97 42.57
N GLN A 768 -12.92 -4.10 43.35
CA GLN A 768 -14.27 -4.13 42.81
C GLN A 768 -14.75 -2.72 42.48
N LEU A 769 -15.35 -2.53 41.30
CA LEU A 769 -15.96 -1.26 40.92
C LEU A 769 -17.31 -1.09 41.65
N ASP A 770 -17.41 -0.11 42.53
CA ASP A 770 -18.61 0.14 43.35
C ASP A 770 -19.66 1.00 42.64
N GLY A 771 -19.21 1.86 41.72
CA GLY A 771 -20.11 2.77 41.03
C GLY A 771 -19.46 3.68 39.99
N VAL A 772 -20.29 4.56 39.43
CA VAL A 772 -19.89 5.60 38.47
C VAL A 772 -20.30 6.98 38.99
N ILE A 773 -19.43 7.97 38.87
CA ILE A 773 -19.71 9.37 39.23
C ILE A 773 -20.13 10.11 37.96
N GLY A 774 -21.31 10.72 37.99
CA GLY A 774 -21.72 11.75 37.03
C GLY A 774 -21.35 13.12 37.57
N TRP A 775 -20.25 13.70 37.07
CA TRP A 775 -19.89 15.09 37.32
C TRP A 775 -20.16 15.92 36.06
N TRP A 776 -21.24 16.69 36.06
CA TRP A 776 -21.78 17.37 34.88
C TRP A 776 -21.78 18.87 35.12
N LYS A 777 -21.19 19.66 34.22
CA LYS A 777 -20.99 21.10 34.45
C LYS A 777 -21.11 21.95 33.18
N LYS A 778 -21.27 23.27 33.38
CA LYS A 778 -21.01 24.30 32.36
C LYS A 778 -19.51 24.56 32.27
N ALA A 779 -18.94 24.52 31.07
CA ALA A 779 -17.52 24.77 30.84
C ALA A 779 -17.26 25.06 29.35
N THR A 780 -16.25 25.88 29.06
CA THR A 780 -15.83 26.23 27.68
C THR A 780 -15.44 25.02 26.85
N MET A 781 -14.92 23.96 27.49
CA MET A 781 -14.63 22.70 26.80
C MET A 781 -15.86 22.05 26.15
N TYR A 782 -17.08 22.43 26.53
CA TYR A 782 -18.33 21.94 25.95
C TYR A 782 -18.99 22.93 24.98
N GLU A 783 -18.24 23.89 24.42
CA GLU A 783 -18.75 24.87 23.44
C GLU A 783 -19.49 24.21 22.26
N ASP A 784 -18.99 23.07 21.76
CA ASP A 784 -19.64 22.23 20.74
C ASP A 784 -21.08 21.81 21.10
N TYR A 785 -21.41 21.82 22.39
CA TYR A 785 -22.70 21.44 22.97
C TYR A 785 -23.42 22.60 23.66
N GLY A 786 -23.08 23.85 23.31
CA GLY A 786 -23.70 25.04 23.91
C GLY A 786 -23.09 25.48 25.25
N GLY A 787 -21.84 25.08 25.52
CA GLY A 787 -21.08 25.48 26.71
C GLY A 787 -21.38 24.66 27.97
N GLN A 788 -22.10 23.55 27.84
CA GLN A 788 -22.40 22.66 28.95
C GLN A 788 -22.49 21.18 28.55
N SER A 789 -22.25 20.28 29.50
CA SER A 789 -22.34 18.84 29.21
C SER A 789 -23.77 18.41 28.85
N ILE A 790 -23.91 17.43 27.95
CA ILE A 790 -25.21 16.88 27.53
C ILE A 790 -25.98 16.31 28.72
N ASN A 791 -25.29 15.66 29.67
CA ASN A 791 -25.94 15.11 30.85
C ASN A 791 -26.53 16.19 31.76
N LEU A 792 -25.85 17.34 31.92
CA LEU A 792 -26.40 18.48 32.68
C LEU A 792 -27.68 19.00 32.02
N THR A 793 -27.66 19.14 30.69
CA THR A 793 -28.84 19.56 29.91
C THR A 793 -30.00 18.60 30.13
N LYS A 794 -29.80 17.30 29.91
CA LYS A 794 -30.83 16.27 30.07
C LYS A 794 -31.35 16.16 31.50
N PHE A 795 -30.49 16.36 32.48
CA PHE A 795 -30.89 16.35 33.89
C PHE A 795 -31.87 17.50 34.18
N TRP A 796 -31.56 18.72 33.76
CA TRP A 796 -32.43 19.87 34.00
C TRP A 796 -33.71 19.83 33.15
N GLU A 797 -33.67 19.33 31.92
CA GLU A 797 -34.86 19.03 31.12
C GLU A 797 -35.80 18.06 31.85
N ALA A 798 -35.26 16.98 32.41
CA ALA A 798 -36.03 16.01 33.18
C ALA A 798 -36.60 16.62 34.48
N ARG A 799 -35.85 17.48 35.17
CA ARG A 799 -36.33 18.21 36.35
C ARG A 799 -37.46 19.19 36.00
N ALA A 800 -37.34 19.91 34.88
CA ALA A 800 -38.40 20.78 34.37
C ALA A 800 -39.66 20.00 33.99
N ALA A 801 -39.50 18.75 33.54
CA ALA A 801 -40.61 17.82 33.30
C ALA A 801 -41.19 17.17 34.57
N GLY A 802 -40.79 17.62 35.77
CA GLY A 802 -41.37 17.18 37.05
C GLY A 802 -40.76 15.93 37.67
N LYS A 803 -39.72 15.35 37.07
CA LYS A 803 -39.05 14.14 37.61
C LYS A 803 -38.29 14.43 38.90
N SER A 804 -38.18 13.46 39.81
CA SER A 804 -37.31 13.54 41.00
C SER A 804 -35.83 13.70 40.60
N ILE A 805 -34.94 13.98 41.57
CA ILE A 805 -33.49 14.07 41.29
C ILE A 805 -32.96 12.72 40.78
N GLU A 806 -33.39 11.63 41.39
CA GLU A 806 -33.00 10.26 41.02
C GLU A 806 -33.53 9.89 39.63
N GLU A 807 -34.79 10.19 39.35
CA GLU A 807 -35.41 9.95 38.04
C GLU A 807 -34.76 10.80 36.93
N ALA A 808 -34.43 12.06 37.24
CA ALA A 808 -33.70 12.93 36.33
C ALA A 808 -32.28 12.41 36.07
N ALA A 809 -31.55 11.99 37.11
CA ALA A 809 -30.23 11.39 36.98
C ALA A 809 -30.26 10.14 36.10
N LEU A 810 -31.25 9.25 36.29
CA LEU A 810 -31.43 8.03 35.50
C LEU A 810 -31.92 8.28 34.06
N SER A 811 -32.45 9.48 33.77
CA SER A 811 -32.84 9.90 32.42
C SER A 811 -31.67 10.44 31.58
N THR A 812 -30.52 10.71 32.19
CA THR A 812 -29.32 11.17 31.47
C THR A 812 -28.68 10.07 30.62
N PHE A 813 -27.72 10.43 29.76
CA PHE A 813 -26.97 9.43 28.99
C PHE A 813 -26.22 8.49 29.93
N THR A 814 -25.47 9.03 30.90
CA THR A 814 -24.75 8.19 31.87
C THR A 814 -25.74 7.34 32.69
N GLY A 815 -26.79 7.94 33.24
CA GLY A 815 -27.73 7.21 34.09
C GLY A 815 -28.49 6.09 33.40
N SER A 816 -28.93 6.29 32.15
CA SER A 816 -29.62 5.24 31.38
C SER A 816 -28.71 4.04 31.10
N ARG A 817 -27.43 4.28 30.77
CA ARG A 817 -26.43 3.22 30.56
C ARG A 817 -26.06 2.51 31.85
N MET A 818 -25.87 3.26 32.94
CA MET A 818 -25.59 2.70 34.25
C MET A 818 -26.73 1.82 34.76
N LYS A 819 -27.98 2.27 34.59
CA LYS A 819 -29.17 1.47 34.91
C LYS A 819 -29.21 0.15 34.14
N ALA A 820 -28.92 0.17 32.84
CA ALA A 820 -28.87 -1.03 32.01
C ALA A 820 -27.76 -2.01 32.44
N LYS A 821 -26.69 -1.51 33.07
CA LYS A 821 -25.57 -2.28 33.61
C LYS A 821 -25.71 -2.65 35.10
N GLY A 822 -26.88 -2.42 35.71
CA GLY A 822 -27.18 -2.80 37.10
C GLY A 822 -26.89 -1.73 38.17
N PHE A 823 -26.38 -0.56 37.78
CA PHE A 823 -26.03 0.55 38.69
C PHE A 823 -27.20 1.55 38.79
N GLY A 824 -28.31 1.10 39.38
CA GLY A 824 -29.56 1.88 39.44
C GLY A 824 -29.73 2.73 40.70
N LYS A 825 -28.88 2.57 41.72
CA LYS A 825 -29.01 3.29 43.00
C LYS A 825 -28.31 4.64 42.90
N ILE A 826 -29.03 5.72 43.22
CA ILE A 826 -28.51 7.10 43.14
C ILE A 826 -28.12 7.61 44.52
N ARG A 827 -26.93 8.22 44.64
CA ARG A 827 -26.48 8.93 45.85
C ARG A 827 -25.99 10.33 45.49
N TYR A 828 -26.41 11.35 46.22
CA TYR A 828 -26.03 12.74 46.03
C TYR A 828 -26.10 13.53 47.35
N ARG A 829 -25.41 14.67 47.44
CA ARG A 829 -25.65 15.68 48.49
C ARG A 829 -26.45 16.82 47.89
N THR A 830 -27.40 17.40 48.62
CA THR A 830 -28.24 18.50 48.11
C THR A 830 -27.42 19.69 47.62
N GLN A 831 -26.30 19.97 48.28
CA GLN A 831 -25.36 21.04 47.90
C GLN A 831 -24.62 20.78 46.58
N ASP A 832 -24.59 19.55 46.08
CA ASP A 832 -23.92 19.16 44.83
C ASP A 832 -24.85 19.27 43.60
N ILE A 833 -26.10 19.70 43.79
CA ILE A 833 -27.10 19.87 42.73
C ILE A 833 -27.32 21.37 42.50
N LYS A 834 -26.52 21.96 41.60
CA LYS A 834 -26.55 23.38 41.24
C LYS A 834 -26.86 23.54 39.76
N GLU A 835 -27.43 24.68 39.37
CA GLU A 835 -27.80 24.95 37.97
C GLU A 835 -26.62 24.75 37.00
N ASN A 836 -25.43 25.17 37.41
CA ASN A 836 -24.23 25.10 36.58
C ASN A 836 -23.41 23.81 36.77
N GLU A 837 -23.76 22.98 37.77
CA GLU A 837 -22.99 21.80 38.14
C GLU A 837 -23.84 20.79 38.92
N VAL A 838 -23.82 19.53 38.49
CA VAL A 838 -24.52 18.43 39.14
C VAL A 838 -23.53 17.28 39.37
N ILE A 839 -23.41 16.82 40.61
CA ILE A 839 -22.61 15.63 40.98
C ILE A 839 -23.52 14.56 41.58
N VAL A 840 -23.55 13.39 40.95
CA VAL A 840 -24.34 12.23 41.39
C VAL A 840 -23.54 10.94 41.27
N ASN A 841 -23.80 9.98 42.14
CA ASN A 841 -23.21 8.64 42.09
C ASN A 841 -24.25 7.61 41.66
N PHE A 842 -23.87 6.74 40.72
CA PHE A 842 -24.61 5.56 40.28
C PHE A 842 -23.95 4.32 40.89
N LEU A 843 -24.62 3.70 41.85
CA LEU A 843 -24.13 2.56 42.63
C LEU A 843 -24.83 1.27 42.21
N LEU A 844 -24.14 0.14 42.40
CA LEU A 844 -24.76 -1.19 42.33
C LEU A 844 -25.98 -1.26 43.26
N LYS A 845 -27.01 -1.96 42.80
CA LYS A 845 -28.25 -2.17 43.55
C LYS A 845 -28.02 -2.92 44.85
#